data_AF-A0A9W6PGS4-F1
#
_entry.id   AF-A0A9W6PGS4-F1
#
_cell.length_a   1.000
_cell.length_b   1.000
_cell.length_c   1.000
_cell.angle_alpha   90.00
_cell.angle_beta   90.00
_cell.angle_gamma   90.00
#
_symmetry.space_group_name_H-M   'P 1'
#
loop_
_entity.id
_entity.type
_entity.pdbx_description
1 polymer ?
#
loop_
_entity_poly.entity_id
_entity_poly.type
_entity_poly.pdbx_seq_one_letter_code
_entity_poly.pdbx_strand_id
1 'polypeptide(L)'
;MEQQNSNTVSGSAVNNLVQAARIGTVHVHAAPVEPGPPTEEWAELVFKSAVWSQLRPGGDTEAWKWQTVRAAEELARVRDRLAPPLADDPWQDPDVVRRFVRAVGRLPGTSADGLLYPAEAAVLVLLPMLYRLRTMQLACGERPTDGYGEDHRRLADRARTDPDLAGWLWHRHLARQAGLADPAAVTGLRAAVTGPEVRAALLPAVVLPALDGLRRGIGVANPEFLQELRDRERIDCDEEQYVRPKRLTLLTALAHALALENTALPEIVADHLGIEDPVVLSQLHATLRASSWGGSRELPVLKAECHHQAVVEALREYIDHADELLHAVQRTLDPEVTGLPLRLSAANVAPVPGAFKETARFRLDERRMQALLMGVQLYRDRDLAVRELYQNALDACRYRRARADFLARDRLGVEDSGYRGEITFEQGIDAQGRPYLQCRDNGVGMGEAELRGVFSKAGERFAEQQELRQEREKWRAATPPVELYPNSRFGIGVLSYFMLGERMTVTTCRMDPENRCGPELEASIYGPGHLFPIKPTGAARTVPGTTIRLYLDQEVLPEDWSAVNVLERLLGIAEFETVATHGEHVVRWEPRQLRQRADHVDRRGGVSAAGKLVPWEGAPPGAQVIWCERGGDLLVDGLYISSVASRSDTEAQPTIDVSGVVVNLTGPYSPKNLSVDRTTILDDVSETLHALLRPAARALVEDDHGLLTDSWLSAVSDEDPWLADLLTSTVRQVVSTAPPSSFLELVSRGGFYGTDRKFVPRSDHSQRFPPLPTEMNSLPWPWLLWRLLAHRPNPWSAALTDAVPELDRIGCLLPALPSDQLVLDHLLDNSTAPAPGHVVNRGSALTYVFKMQPLLPKPLSVVAQRLRELRIRDWWDSLPVSVSELRAMRGAVSDGVQLMRALDLTVTDEVTAIAAAYQRIPALSVDGYIFDRGSNGTLEPGAPVPLGYLAAMSRAAGHSMVEMARQLVDLGLSIDPAGIPDHITSPTAVLLSRDFDNAAPWVDQSVTPNHLLRSAVLSGRSLAETVRTFEDLGYSCPPLGDLPVTEFLPLVSRFFPPEGGRLPIRHTLDMSSPLFLAIAQWIARRSAESSTFPEGSTADGALMHLFRDLGMSNELVTDSVPFAALLSAARDLGIGPADLAARLNAQGLPTSCVELPFDLPQHTASRLWGMAAHTVRHSPHVPLMAAVELKAPLPRVAEWLRVLGHDAPDPVALIREAIPFVPLAEG
;
A
#
# COMPACT_ATOMS: atom_id res chain seq x y z
N MET A 1 2.40 -20.15 86.29
CA MET A 1 1.41 -20.62 87.27
C MET A 1 1.04 -22.04 86.88
N GLU A 2 1.47 -23.04 87.65
CA GLU A 2 1.07 -24.45 87.45
C GLU A 2 -0.42 -24.62 87.79
N GLN A 3 -1.24 -25.05 86.83
CA GLN A 3 -2.60 -25.53 87.09
C GLN A 3 -2.52 -27.02 87.44
N GLN A 4 -2.84 -27.34 88.70
CA GLN A 4 -3.02 -28.71 89.18
C GLN A 4 -4.25 -29.35 88.53
N ASN A 5 -4.05 -30.37 87.71
CA ASN A 5 -5.09 -31.27 87.22
C ASN A 5 -5.25 -32.44 88.20
N SER A 6 -6.25 -32.41 89.09
CA SER A 6 -6.63 -33.58 89.88
C SER A 6 -8.15 -33.77 89.92
N ASN A 7 -8.62 -34.95 89.54
CA ASN A 7 -10.01 -35.35 89.75
C ASN A 7 -10.25 -35.63 91.25
N THR A 8 -11.30 -35.07 91.84
CA THR A 8 -11.69 -35.32 93.23
C THR A 8 -12.55 -36.59 93.34
N VAL A 9 -12.09 -37.55 94.16
CA VAL A 9 -12.82 -38.81 94.43
C VAL A 9 -12.98 -38.96 95.96
N SER A 10 -14.21 -39.17 96.44
CA SER A 10 -14.48 -39.47 97.85
C SER A 10 -14.87 -40.95 98.04
N GLY A 11 -14.12 -41.68 98.87
CA GLY A 11 -14.42 -43.07 99.25
C GLY A 11 -13.36 -43.67 100.19
N SER A 12 -13.74 -44.67 100.98
CA SER A 12 -12.82 -45.42 101.86
C SER A 12 -12.22 -46.62 101.12
N ALA A 13 -10.92 -46.87 101.35
CA ALA A 13 -10.20 -47.99 100.74
C ALA A 13 -10.10 -49.16 101.74
N VAL A 14 -10.56 -50.35 101.33
CA VAL A 14 -10.25 -51.61 102.00
C VAL A 14 -9.85 -52.63 100.93
N ASN A 15 -8.67 -53.22 101.05
CA ASN A 15 -8.12 -54.27 100.18
C ASN A 15 -8.18 -53.99 98.66
N ASN A 16 -7.55 -52.89 98.23
CA ASN A 16 -7.29 -52.56 96.81
C ASN A 16 -8.51 -52.46 95.87
N LEU A 17 -9.73 -52.35 96.40
CA LEU A 17 -10.91 -51.89 95.66
C LEU A 17 -11.34 -50.51 96.16
N VAL A 18 -11.42 -49.54 95.25
CA VAL A 18 -12.03 -48.23 95.51
C VAL A 18 -13.48 -48.29 95.01
N GLN A 19 -14.44 -48.33 95.92
CA GLN A 19 -15.86 -48.21 95.56
C GLN A 19 -16.27 -46.73 95.63
N ALA A 20 -16.28 -46.05 94.49
CA ALA A 20 -16.72 -44.67 94.40
C ALA A 20 -18.26 -44.59 94.47
N ALA A 21 -18.80 -43.92 95.50
CA ALA A 21 -20.25 -43.73 95.63
C ALA A 21 -20.78 -42.58 94.75
N ARG A 22 -19.94 -41.62 94.35
CA ARG A 22 -20.29 -40.53 93.42
C ARG A 22 -19.03 -39.97 92.76
N ILE A 23 -19.05 -39.82 91.43
CA ILE A 23 -18.01 -39.10 90.66
C ILE A 23 -18.60 -37.74 90.30
N GLY A 24 -17.97 -36.64 90.76
CA GLY A 24 -18.51 -35.28 90.60
C GLY A 24 -18.31 -34.69 89.20
N THR A 25 -17.07 -34.68 88.71
CA THR A 25 -16.73 -34.09 87.40
C THR A 25 -15.56 -34.87 86.81
N VAL A 26 -15.71 -35.32 85.56
CA VAL A 26 -14.66 -36.05 84.82
C VAL A 26 -14.17 -35.14 83.70
N HIS A 27 -12.92 -34.72 83.77
CA HIS A 27 -12.25 -34.07 82.64
C HIS A 27 -11.67 -35.15 81.72
N VAL A 28 -12.36 -35.45 80.62
CA VAL A 28 -11.82 -36.30 79.54
C VAL A 28 -11.09 -35.39 78.55
N HIS A 29 -9.77 -35.35 78.65
CA HIS A 29 -8.94 -34.78 77.58
C HIS A 29 -8.75 -35.86 76.50
N ALA A 30 -9.41 -35.70 75.36
CA ALA A 30 -9.01 -36.42 74.16
C ALA A 30 -7.63 -35.91 73.75
N ALA A 31 -6.65 -36.80 73.61
CA ALA A 31 -5.39 -36.46 72.96
C ALA A 31 -5.68 -35.90 71.56
N PRO A 32 -4.96 -34.87 71.09
CA PRO A 32 -5.12 -34.40 69.71
C PRO A 32 -4.86 -35.58 68.78
N VAL A 33 -5.85 -35.88 67.94
CA VAL A 33 -5.71 -36.85 66.86
C VAL A 33 -4.62 -36.31 65.94
N GLU A 34 -3.51 -37.05 65.76
CA GLU A 34 -2.54 -36.71 64.73
C GLU A 34 -3.30 -36.59 63.40
N PRO A 35 -3.23 -35.42 62.71
CA PRO A 35 -3.96 -35.24 61.47
C PRO A 35 -3.52 -36.31 60.46
N GLY A 36 -4.49 -37.06 59.94
CA GLY A 36 -4.24 -38.01 58.87
C GLY A 36 -3.66 -37.31 57.63
N PRO A 37 -3.05 -38.06 56.69
CA PRO A 37 -2.52 -37.48 55.46
C PRO A 37 -3.61 -36.71 54.70
N PRO A 38 -3.29 -35.53 54.12
CA PRO A 38 -4.26 -34.75 53.37
C PRO A 38 -4.79 -35.55 52.17
N THR A 39 -6.09 -35.40 51.89
CA THR A 39 -6.78 -36.11 50.79
C THR A 39 -6.91 -35.26 49.53
N GLU A 40 -6.74 -33.94 49.63
CA GLU A 40 -6.77 -33.02 48.49
C GLU A 40 -5.39 -33.01 47.79
N GLU A 41 -5.39 -33.00 46.45
CA GLU A 41 -4.18 -33.17 45.64
C GLU A 41 -3.12 -32.09 45.87
N TRP A 42 -3.50 -30.80 45.88
CA TRP A 42 -2.57 -29.71 46.11
C TRP A 42 -1.98 -29.78 47.52
N ALA A 43 -2.81 -30.08 48.53
CA ALA A 43 -2.38 -30.28 49.91
C ALA A 43 -1.40 -31.47 50.04
N GLU A 44 -1.64 -32.57 49.35
CA GLU A 44 -0.74 -33.72 49.30
C GLU A 44 0.61 -33.37 48.66
N LEU A 45 0.61 -32.60 47.57
CA LEU A 45 1.83 -32.12 46.92
C LEU A 45 2.68 -31.24 47.85
N VAL A 46 2.03 -30.34 48.61
CA VAL A 46 2.72 -29.53 49.63
C VAL A 46 3.30 -30.42 50.71
N PHE A 47 2.50 -31.33 51.26
CA PHE A 47 2.90 -32.19 52.37
C PHE A 47 4.12 -33.07 52.02
N LYS A 48 4.15 -33.60 50.79
CA LYS A 48 5.22 -34.47 50.28
C LYS A 48 6.40 -33.73 49.65
N SER A 49 6.38 -32.39 49.64
CA SER A 49 7.41 -31.59 48.97
C SER A 49 8.79 -31.78 49.61
N ALA A 50 9.82 -31.99 48.78
CA ALA A 50 11.20 -32.14 49.24
C ALA A 50 11.77 -30.85 49.85
N VAL A 51 11.13 -29.69 49.63
CA VAL A 51 11.55 -28.38 50.16
C VAL A 51 11.65 -28.39 51.69
N TRP A 52 10.77 -29.13 52.38
CA TRP A 52 10.76 -29.23 53.84
C TRP A 52 12.01 -29.90 54.42
N SER A 53 12.75 -30.68 53.61
CA SER A 53 14.02 -31.29 54.02
C SER A 53 15.22 -30.34 53.93
N GLN A 54 15.01 -29.12 53.43
CA GLN A 54 16.05 -28.14 53.11
C GLN A 54 15.93 -26.87 53.98
N LEU A 55 15.29 -27.00 55.14
CA LEU A 55 15.09 -25.91 56.09
C LEU A 55 16.32 -25.68 56.97
N ARG A 56 16.48 -24.43 57.43
CA ARG A 56 17.46 -24.09 58.46
C ARG A 56 17.15 -24.85 59.78
N PRO A 57 18.17 -25.30 60.54
CA PRO A 57 17.94 -25.91 61.84
C PRO A 57 17.43 -24.86 62.84
N GLY A 58 16.28 -25.12 63.47
CA GLY A 58 15.66 -24.27 64.49
C GLY A 58 14.32 -23.65 64.06
N GLY A 59 13.34 -23.63 64.96
CA GLY A 59 11.96 -23.14 64.74
C GLY A 59 10.92 -24.28 64.66
N ASP A 60 9.63 -23.93 64.74
CA ASP A 60 8.50 -24.87 64.61
C ASP A 60 8.20 -25.22 63.13
N THR A 61 9.08 -26.03 62.53
CA THR A 61 8.99 -26.41 61.10
C THR A 61 7.73 -27.21 60.76
N GLU A 62 7.23 -28.00 61.71
CA GLU A 62 6.03 -28.83 61.50
C GLU A 62 4.74 -27.97 61.53
N ALA A 63 4.66 -26.93 62.38
CA ALA A 63 3.54 -25.99 62.33
C ALA A 63 3.46 -25.26 60.98
N TRP A 64 4.59 -24.76 60.47
CA TRP A 64 4.64 -24.11 59.16
C TRP A 64 4.21 -25.05 58.03
N LYS A 65 4.66 -26.30 58.07
CA LYS A 65 4.28 -27.33 57.09
C LYS A 65 2.78 -27.57 57.08
N TRP A 66 2.16 -27.81 58.24
CA TRP A 66 0.72 -28.06 58.33
C TRP A 66 -0.14 -26.83 58.00
N GLN A 67 0.28 -25.63 58.38
CA GLN A 67 -0.39 -24.40 57.95
C GLN A 67 -0.32 -24.21 56.42
N THR A 68 0.81 -24.57 55.81
CA THR A 68 0.98 -24.48 54.35
C THR A 68 0.12 -25.52 53.63
N VAL A 69 0.01 -26.73 54.17
CA VAL A 69 -0.91 -27.78 53.67
C VAL A 69 -2.36 -27.29 53.71
N ARG A 70 -2.79 -26.69 54.84
CA ARG A 70 -4.12 -26.09 54.95
C ARG A 70 -4.34 -24.94 53.96
N ALA A 71 -3.34 -24.08 53.76
CA ALA A 71 -3.41 -23.01 52.77
C ALA A 71 -3.61 -23.58 51.35
N ALA A 72 -2.96 -24.69 51.01
CA ALA A 72 -3.15 -25.36 49.73
C ALA A 72 -4.59 -25.91 49.56
N GLU A 73 -5.19 -26.49 50.60
CA GLU A 73 -6.61 -26.91 50.57
C GLU A 73 -7.56 -25.70 50.35
N GLU A 74 -7.25 -24.57 50.97
CA GLU A 74 -8.04 -23.34 50.83
C GLU A 74 -7.93 -22.75 49.41
N LEU A 75 -6.73 -22.77 48.83
CA LEU A 75 -6.49 -22.38 47.43
C LEU A 75 -7.15 -23.37 46.44
N ALA A 76 -7.18 -24.67 46.76
CA ALA A 76 -7.88 -25.66 45.95
C ALA A 76 -9.39 -25.39 45.88
N ARG A 77 -10.03 -24.88 46.94
CA ARG A 77 -11.43 -24.42 46.89
C ARG A 77 -11.63 -23.20 45.98
N VAL A 78 -10.60 -22.39 45.78
CA VAL A 78 -10.64 -21.30 44.78
C VAL A 78 -10.56 -21.89 43.37
N ARG A 79 -9.65 -22.86 43.15
CA ARG A 79 -9.54 -23.60 41.87
C ARG A 79 -10.87 -24.21 41.46
N ASP A 80 -11.54 -24.91 42.38
CA ASP A 80 -12.79 -25.61 42.10
C ASP A 80 -13.93 -24.66 41.72
N ARG A 81 -13.90 -23.41 42.21
CA ARG A 81 -14.85 -22.35 41.79
C ARG A 81 -14.56 -21.78 40.41
N LEU A 82 -13.30 -21.78 39.98
CA LEU A 82 -12.86 -21.26 38.68
C LEU A 82 -12.85 -22.32 37.57
N ALA A 83 -12.93 -23.60 37.92
CA ALA A 83 -12.86 -24.71 36.95
C ALA A 83 -14.06 -24.79 35.98
N PRO A 84 -15.34 -24.61 36.41
CA PRO A 84 -16.48 -24.84 35.52
C PRO A 84 -16.51 -23.98 34.23
N PRO A 85 -16.22 -22.66 34.28
CA PRO A 85 -16.15 -21.84 33.07
C PRO A 85 -15.04 -22.23 32.07
N LEU A 86 -14.05 -23.01 32.53
CA LEU A 86 -12.87 -23.40 31.75
C LEU A 86 -12.92 -24.88 31.31
N ALA A 87 -14.05 -25.56 31.53
CA ALA A 87 -14.15 -27.00 31.30
C ALA A 87 -13.94 -27.40 29.83
N ASP A 88 -14.39 -26.54 28.91
CA ASP A 88 -14.31 -26.77 27.47
C ASP A 88 -13.02 -26.21 26.83
N ASP A 89 -12.12 -25.62 27.62
CA ASP A 89 -10.87 -25.06 27.12
C ASP A 89 -9.79 -26.15 26.97
N PRO A 90 -9.39 -26.50 25.74
CA PRO A 90 -8.49 -27.61 25.48
C PRO A 90 -7.04 -27.30 25.86
N TRP A 91 -6.72 -26.06 26.23
CA TRP A 91 -5.38 -25.66 26.67
C TRP A 91 -5.16 -25.77 28.17
N GLN A 92 -6.20 -26.11 28.93
CA GLN A 92 -6.09 -26.32 30.36
C GLN A 92 -5.09 -27.43 30.71
N ASP A 93 -4.22 -27.16 31.67
CA ASP A 93 -3.19 -28.08 32.14
C ASP A 93 -3.33 -28.26 33.66
N PRO A 94 -4.16 -29.20 34.13
CA PRO A 94 -4.37 -29.43 35.55
C PRO A 94 -3.10 -29.96 36.24
N ASP A 95 -2.20 -30.61 35.50
CA ASP A 95 -0.99 -31.25 36.02
C ASP A 95 0.21 -30.28 36.14
N VAL A 96 0.11 -29.05 35.65
CA VAL A 96 1.21 -28.06 35.70
C VAL A 96 1.65 -27.78 37.14
N VAL A 97 0.72 -27.69 38.10
CA VAL A 97 1.03 -27.45 39.52
C VAL A 97 1.85 -28.60 40.09
N ARG A 98 1.49 -29.85 39.75
CA ARG A 98 2.23 -31.04 40.17
C ARG A 98 3.67 -31.03 39.63
N ARG A 99 3.86 -30.72 38.34
CA ARG A 99 5.19 -30.66 37.72
C ARG A 99 6.02 -29.51 38.29
N PHE A 100 5.39 -28.35 38.52
CA PHE A 100 6.02 -27.15 39.07
C PHE A 100 6.45 -27.34 40.54
N VAL A 101 5.57 -27.84 41.43
CA VAL A 101 5.96 -28.14 42.82
C VAL A 101 7.10 -29.16 42.88
N ARG A 102 7.08 -30.18 42.01
CA ARG A 102 8.19 -31.14 41.90
C ARG A 102 9.49 -30.49 41.43
N ALA A 103 9.43 -29.53 40.50
CA ALA A 103 10.59 -28.78 40.05
C ALA A 103 11.16 -27.90 41.17
N VAL A 104 10.29 -27.19 41.91
CA VAL A 104 10.69 -26.40 43.10
C VAL A 104 11.45 -27.27 44.10
N GLY A 105 11.02 -28.51 44.35
CA GLY A 105 11.71 -29.43 45.26
C GLY A 105 13.13 -29.85 44.83
N ARG A 106 13.51 -29.65 43.56
CA ARG A 106 14.82 -30.07 43.00
C ARG A 106 15.88 -28.98 43.03
N LEU A 107 15.47 -27.71 43.08
CA LEU A 107 16.37 -26.57 42.86
C LEU A 107 17.12 -26.04 44.09
N PRO A 108 16.60 -26.09 45.34
CA PRO A 108 17.32 -25.49 46.46
C PRO A 108 18.54 -26.33 46.92
N GLY A 109 19.51 -25.64 47.52
CA GLY A 109 20.87 -26.12 47.78
C GLY A 109 21.09 -26.71 49.17
N THR A 110 22.21 -27.43 49.34
CA THR A 110 22.56 -28.16 50.58
C THR A 110 23.59 -27.46 51.47
N SER A 111 24.06 -26.26 51.11
CA SER A 111 24.99 -25.47 51.93
C SER A 111 24.26 -24.69 53.04
N ALA A 112 24.96 -24.28 54.10
CA ALA A 112 24.36 -23.60 55.26
C ALA A 112 23.67 -22.26 54.91
N ASP A 113 24.20 -21.51 53.94
CA ASP A 113 23.55 -20.32 53.37
C ASP A 113 22.49 -20.66 52.30
N GLY A 114 22.57 -21.87 51.74
CA GLY A 114 21.60 -22.47 50.82
C GLY A 114 20.29 -22.90 51.49
N LEU A 115 20.28 -23.21 52.79
CA LEU A 115 19.07 -23.62 53.53
C LEU A 115 17.99 -22.52 53.55
N LEU A 116 16.73 -22.94 53.51
CA LEU A 116 15.53 -22.10 53.43
C LEU A 116 14.98 -21.75 54.82
N TYR A 117 14.35 -20.59 54.94
CA TYR A 117 13.48 -20.29 56.07
C TYR A 117 12.12 -20.99 55.88
N PRO A 118 11.45 -21.45 56.96
CA PRO A 118 10.09 -21.99 56.88
C PRO A 118 9.12 -21.12 56.06
N ALA A 119 9.16 -19.80 56.23
CA ALA A 119 8.33 -18.88 55.45
C ALA A 119 8.70 -18.88 53.95
N GLU A 120 9.99 -18.88 53.61
CA GLU A 120 10.47 -18.94 52.22
C GLU A 120 10.07 -20.26 51.54
N ALA A 121 10.16 -21.38 52.28
CA ALA A 121 9.71 -22.69 51.82
C ALA A 121 8.20 -22.74 51.56
N ALA A 122 7.40 -22.15 52.46
CA ALA A 122 5.95 -22.04 52.30
C ALA A 122 5.59 -21.26 51.02
N VAL A 123 6.24 -20.10 50.79
CA VAL A 123 6.01 -19.30 49.57
C VAL A 123 6.41 -20.10 48.33
N LEU A 124 7.61 -20.70 48.29
CA LEU A 124 8.09 -21.49 47.14
C LEU A 124 7.13 -22.60 46.72
N VAL A 125 6.52 -23.30 47.68
CA VAL A 125 5.63 -24.44 47.40
C VAL A 125 4.20 -24.00 47.09
N LEU A 126 3.74 -22.85 47.58
CA LEU A 126 2.41 -22.30 47.27
C LEU A 126 2.39 -21.46 45.98
N LEU A 127 3.52 -20.89 45.56
CA LEU A 127 3.60 -20.03 44.39
C LEU A 127 3.11 -20.70 43.08
N PRO A 128 3.38 -22.00 42.82
CA PRO A 128 2.77 -22.73 41.70
C PRO A 128 1.24 -22.71 41.68
N MET A 129 0.60 -22.75 42.86
CA MET A 129 -0.86 -22.71 42.98
C MET A 129 -1.39 -21.30 42.76
N LEU A 130 -0.70 -20.29 43.31
CA LEU A 130 -1.03 -18.88 43.08
C LEU A 130 -0.91 -18.52 41.59
N TYR A 131 0.17 -18.96 40.94
CA TYR A 131 0.35 -18.84 39.50
C TYR A 131 -0.84 -19.42 38.74
N ARG A 132 -1.19 -20.69 39.03
CA ARG A 132 -2.29 -21.39 38.36
C ARG A 132 -3.63 -20.70 38.56
N LEU A 133 -3.93 -20.26 39.78
CA LEU A 133 -5.18 -19.53 40.07
C LEU A 133 -5.22 -18.20 39.31
N ARG A 134 -4.11 -17.46 39.22
CA ARG A 134 -4.05 -16.23 38.43
C ARG A 134 -4.26 -16.48 36.95
N THR A 135 -3.63 -17.50 36.37
CA THR A 135 -3.86 -17.85 34.95
C THR A 135 -5.31 -18.25 34.69
N MET A 136 -5.94 -18.99 35.62
CA MET A 136 -7.36 -19.35 35.50
C MET A 136 -8.28 -18.14 35.62
N GLN A 137 -8.02 -17.23 36.57
CA GLN A 137 -8.79 -15.99 36.72
C GLN A 137 -8.73 -15.10 35.48
N LEU A 138 -7.56 -15.01 34.84
CA LEU A 138 -7.40 -14.29 33.57
C LEU A 138 -8.13 -14.98 32.42
N ALA A 139 -8.04 -16.32 32.34
CA ALA A 139 -8.71 -17.10 31.30
C ALA A 139 -10.25 -17.05 31.39
N CYS A 140 -10.81 -16.87 32.60
CA CYS A 140 -12.25 -16.65 32.79
C CYS A 140 -12.74 -15.26 32.34
N GLY A 141 -11.84 -14.34 31.98
CA GLY A 141 -12.20 -13.01 31.48
C GLY A 141 -12.82 -13.03 30.08
N GLU A 142 -13.41 -11.91 29.67
CA GLU A 142 -13.93 -11.77 28.30
C GLU A 142 -12.78 -11.73 27.28
N ARG A 143 -12.91 -12.56 26.26
CA ARG A 143 -11.98 -12.60 25.13
C ARG A 143 -12.28 -11.42 24.19
N PRO A 144 -11.32 -10.53 23.90
CA PRO A 144 -11.54 -9.40 23.01
C PRO A 144 -11.92 -9.89 21.61
N THR A 145 -12.76 -9.12 20.91
CA THR A 145 -13.22 -9.49 19.55
C THR A 145 -12.18 -9.20 18.48
N ASP A 146 -11.33 -8.18 18.68
CA ASP A 146 -10.32 -7.72 17.72
C ASP A 146 -8.93 -7.52 18.38
N GLY A 147 -7.86 -7.70 17.59
CA GLY A 147 -6.49 -7.24 17.93
C GLY A 147 -5.61 -8.20 18.75
N TYR A 148 -6.08 -9.38 19.17
CA TYR A 148 -5.22 -10.39 19.81
C TYR A 148 -4.70 -11.38 18.75
N GLY A 149 -3.37 -11.54 18.66
CA GLY A 149 -2.71 -12.37 17.64
C GLY A 149 -2.05 -11.59 16.49
N GLU A 150 -1.99 -10.26 16.55
CA GLU A 150 -1.27 -9.43 15.56
C GLU A 150 0.20 -9.84 15.37
N ASP A 151 0.86 -10.26 16.45
CA ASP A 151 2.23 -10.79 16.45
C ASP A 151 2.36 -12.08 15.61
N HIS A 152 1.26 -12.81 15.37
CA HIS A 152 1.22 -14.10 14.66
C HIS A 152 0.18 -14.08 13.52
N ARG A 153 0.23 -13.07 12.64
CA ARG A 153 -0.77 -12.81 11.58
C ARG A 153 -1.21 -14.06 10.80
N ARG A 154 -0.26 -14.93 10.41
CA ARG A 154 -0.55 -16.19 9.70
C ARG A 154 -1.40 -17.17 10.52
N LEU A 155 -1.17 -17.26 11.82
CA LEU A 155 -1.95 -18.10 12.74
C LEU A 155 -3.28 -17.45 13.09
N ALA A 156 -3.32 -16.13 13.24
CA ALA A 156 -4.55 -15.38 13.52
C ALA A 156 -5.59 -15.55 12.40
N ASP A 157 -5.17 -15.59 11.14
CA ASP A 157 -6.07 -15.82 10.01
C ASP A 157 -6.70 -17.22 10.04
N ARG A 158 -5.91 -18.25 10.39
CA ARG A 158 -6.38 -19.64 10.54
C ARG A 158 -7.24 -19.84 11.78
N ALA A 159 -6.96 -19.13 12.87
CA ALA A 159 -7.70 -19.19 14.12
C ALA A 159 -9.15 -18.74 13.98
N ARG A 160 -9.51 -18.01 12.92
CA ARG A 160 -10.91 -17.68 12.61
C ARG A 160 -11.78 -18.91 12.34
N THR A 161 -11.16 -20.00 11.87
CA THR A 161 -11.85 -21.26 11.52
C THR A 161 -11.44 -22.43 12.42
N ASP A 162 -10.41 -22.27 13.25
CA ASP A 162 -9.87 -23.31 14.14
C ASP A 162 -9.96 -22.85 15.62
N PRO A 163 -10.93 -23.36 16.40
CA PRO A 163 -11.13 -22.99 17.81
C PRO A 163 -9.94 -23.30 18.72
N ASP A 164 -9.20 -24.38 18.45
CA ASP A 164 -8.06 -24.81 19.27
C ASP A 164 -6.90 -23.83 19.08
N LEU A 165 -6.62 -23.45 17.84
CA LEU A 165 -5.62 -22.42 17.52
C LEU A 165 -6.04 -21.05 18.08
N ALA A 166 -7.33 -20.75 18.04
CA ALA A 166 -7.89 -19.55 18.65
C ALA A 166 -7.65 -19.55 20.18
N GLY A 167 -7.91 -20.68 20.86
CA GLY A 167 -7.62 -20.85 22.28
C GLY A 167 -6.13 -20.67 22.60
N TRP A 168 -5.24 -21.21 21.77
CA TRP A 168 -3.80 -21.04 21.93
C TRP A 168 -3.38 -19.56 21.88
N LEU A 169 -3.86 -18.82 20.87
CA LEU A 169 -3.59 -17.38 20.75
C LEU A 169 -4.11 -16.58 21.95
N TRP A 170 -5.26 -16.96 22.49
CA TRP A 170 -5.81 -16.34 23.70
C TRP A 170 -4.89 -16.54 24.91
N HIS A 171 -4.47 -17.78 25.18
CA HIS A 171 -3.54 -18.05 26.30
C HIS A 171 -2.17 -17.40 26.10
N ARG A 172 -1.67 -17.36 24.86
CA ARG A 172 -0.43 -16.66 24.52
C ARG A 172 -0.54 -15.16 24.77
N HIS A 173 -1.69 -14.57 24.47
CA HIS A 173 -1.97 -13.17 24.76
C HIS A 173 -2.04 -12.91 26.27
N LEU A 174 -2.75 -13.75 27.03
CA LEU A 174 -2.84 -13.64 28.49
C LEU A 174 -1.48 -13.76 29.18
N ALA A 175 -0.62 -14.68 28.73
CA ALA A 175 0.73 -14.83 29.27
C ALA A 175 1.59 -13.56 29.09
N ARG A 176 1.29 -12.74 28.07
CA ARG A 176 2.00 -11.49 27.77
C ARG A 176 1.42 -10.26 28.49
N GLN A 177 0.17 -10.28 28.95
CA GLN A 177 -0.46 -9.16 29.65
C GLN A 177 0.08 -8.98 31.09
N ALA A 178 0.16 -7.74 31.59
CA ALA A 178 0.57 -7.43 32.97
C ALA A 178 -0.36 -7.99 34.07
N GLY A 179 -1.56 -8.45 33.72
CA GLY A 179 -2.57 -8.90 34.68
C GLY A 179 -2.15 -10.05 35.60
N LEU A 180 -1.12 -10.85 35.26
CA LEU A 180 -0.64 -11.95 36.11
C LEU A 180 -0.16 -11.44 37.49
N ALA A 181 0.54 -10.30 37.51
CA ALA A 181 1.06 -9.63 38.71
C ALA A 181 0.16 -8.45 39.13
N ASP A 182 -1.17 -8.61 39.05
CA ASP A 182 -2.13 -7.62 39.54
C ASP A 182 -2.20 -7.60 41.09
N PRO A 183 -1.94 -6.46 41.75
CA PRO A 183 -1.94 -6.36 43.21
C PRO A 183 -3.28 -6.72 43.87
N ALA A 184 -4.40 -6.32 43.26
CA ALA A 184 -5.73 -6.54 43.83
C ALA A 184 -6.08 -8.04 43.85
N ALA A 185 -5.83 -8.73 42.75
CA ALA A 185 -6.08 -10.16 42.66
C ALA A 185 -5.18 -11.00 43.57
N VAL A 186 -3.89 -10.67 43.66
CA VAL A 186 -2.97 -11.36 44.61
C VAL A 186 -3.41 -11.13 46.06
N THR A 187 -3.87 -9.92 46.38
CA THR A 187 -4.44 -9.61 47.70
C THR A 187 -5.70 -10.45 47.98
N GLY A 188 -6.56 -10.65 46.97
CA GLY A 188 -7.73 -11.52 47.06
C GLY A 188 -7.37 -12.99 47.32
N LEU A 189 -6.35 -13.53 46.62
CA LEU A 189 -5.86 -14.89 46.85
C LEU A 189 -5.23 -15.05 48.24
N ARG A 190 -4.46 -14.05 48.69
CA ARG A 190 -3.89 -14.00 50.04
C ARG A 190 -4.98 -14.01 51.12
N ALA A 191 -6.08 -13.29 50.91
CA ALA A 191 -7.20 -13.24 51.86
C ALA A 191 -7.92 -14.59 52.02
N ALA A 192 -7.85 -15.47 51.01
CA ALA A 192 -8.44 -16.81 51.07
C ALA A 192 -7.71 -17.77 52.02
N VAL A 193 -6.41 -17.53 52.29
CA VAL A 193 -5.59 -18.33 53.21
C VAL A 193 -5.90 -17.93 54.65
N THR A 194 -6.20 -18.86 55.56
CA THR A 194 -6.60 -18.56 56.94
C THR A 194 -5.48 -18.57 57.97
N GLY A 195 -4.39 -19.31 57.72
CA GLY A 195 -3.23 -19.39 58.61
C GLY A 195 -2.48 -18.05 58.71
N PRO A 196 -2.30 -17.46 59.90
CA PRO A 196 -1.76 -16.12 60.06
C PRO A 196 -0.31 -16.01 59.57
N GLU A 197 0.54 -17.00 59.86
CA GLU A 197 1.95 -17.00 59.52
C GLU A 197 2.18 -17.18 58.00
N VAL A 198 1.50 -18.15 57.38
CA VAL A 198 1.56 -18.37 55.93
C VAL A 198 0.96 -17.20 55.17
N ARG A 199 -0.15 -16.62 55.66
CA ARG A 199 -0.74 -15.39 55.07
C ARG A 199 0.20 -14.19 55.18
N ALA A 200 0.97 -14.10 56.27
CA ALA A 200 2.01 -13.08 56.44
C ALA A 200 3.15 -13.29 55.44
N ALA A 201 3.55 -14.54 55.17
CA ALA A 201 4.58 -14.88 54.18
C ALA A 201 4.16 -14.63 52.71
N LEU A 202 2.87 -14.71 52.40
CA LEU A 202 2.31 -14.39 51.07
C LEU A 202 2.09 -12.88 50.83
N LEU A 203 2.98 -12.03 51.33
CA LEU A 203 2.84 -10.59 51.17
C LEU A 203 3.04 -10.14 49.70
N PRO A 204 2.31 -9.10 49.23
CA PRO A 204 2.38 -8.67 47.83
C PRO A 204 3.79 -8.32 47.36
N ALA A 205 4.64 -7.73 48.21
CA ALA A 205 6.02 -7.37 47.86
C ALA A 205 6.92 -8.58 47.56
N VAL A 206 6.50 -9.80 47.93
CA VAL A 206 7.21 -11.06 47.63
C VAL A 206 6.56 -11.78 46.46
N VAL A 207 5.24 -11.90 46.47
CA VAL A 207 4.50 -12.69 45.47
C VAL A 207 4.43 -11.98 44.11
N LEU A 208 4.22 -10.66 44.07
CA LEU A 208 4.09 -9.93 42.82
C LEU A 208 5.37 -9.98 41.98
N PRO A 209 6.57 -9.71 42.52
CA PRO A 209 7.79 -9.82 41.73
C PRO A 209 8.09 -11.24 41.28
N ALA A 210 7.73 -12.25 42.08
CA ALA A 210 7.95 -13.64 41.72
C ALA A 210 7.04 -14.06 40.56
N LEU A 211 5.76 -13.65 40.56
CA LEU A 211 4.84 -13.85 39.43
C LEU A 211 5.25 -13.05 38.18
N ASP A 212 5.72 -11.81 38.36
CA ASP A 212 6.23 -11.00 37.26
C ASP A 212 7.46 -11.64 36.61
N GLY A 213 8.38 -12.18 37.43
CA GLY A 213 9.58 -12.86 36.99
C GLY A 213 9.32 -14.10 36.12
N LEU A 214 8.20 -14.80 36.31
CA LEU A 214 7.84 -15.97 35.48
C LEU A 214 7.70 -15.64 34.00
N ARG A 215 7.31 -14.40 33.68
CA ARG A 215 7.02 -13.97 32.31
C ARG A 215 8.24 -13.40 31.57
N ARG A 216 9.32 -13.08 32.32
CA ARG A 216 10.51 -12.40 31.80
C ARG A 216 11.47 -13.31 31.04
N GLY A 217 11.29 -14.64 31.11
CA GLY A 217 12.23 -15.60 30.56
C GLY A 217 13.63 -15.32 31.09
N ILE A 218 14.64 -15.27 30.21
CA ILE A 218 16.04 -14.94 30.54
C ILE A 218 16.18 -13.55 31.19
N GLY A 219 15.29 -12.61 30.85
CA GLY A 219 15.27 -11.25 31.40
C GLY A 219 14.99 -11.19 32.90
N VAL A 220 14.55 -12.29 33.54
CA VAL A 220 14.42 -12.35 35.01
C VAL A 220 15.78 -12.17 35.72
N ALA A 221 16.87 -12.47 35.02
CA ALA A 221 18.24 -12.27 35.51
C ALA A 221 18.80 -10.87 35.21
N ASN A 222 17.99 -9.96 34.62
CA ASN A 222 18.40 -8.59 34.34
C ASN A 222 18.80 -7.87 35.65
N PRO A 223 20.02 -7.29 35.73
CA PRO A 223 20.45 -6.54 36.91
C PRO A 223 19.52 -5.40 37.32
N GLU A 224 18.89 -4.69 36.37
CA GLU A 224 17.98 -3.58 36.67
C GLU A 224 16.73 -4.07 37.42
N PHE A 225 16.06 -5.09 36.88
CA PHE A 225 14.93 -5.74 37.54
C PHE A 225 15.29 -6.27 38.92
N LEU A 226 16.45 -6.92 39.05
CA LEU A 226 16.87 -7.49 40.33
C LEU A 226 17.25 -6.42 41.35
N GLN A 227 17.76 -5.26 40.94
CA GLN A 227 18.10 -4.15 41.85
C GLN A 227 16.86 -3.53 42.50
N GLU A 228 15.70 -3.59 41.84
CA GLU A 228 14.41 -3.16 42.42
C GLU A 228 13.95 -4.07 43.58
N LEU A 229 14.46 -5.31 43.65
CA LEU A 229 14.07 -6.28 44.67
C LEU A 229 14.94 -6.14 45.92
N ARG A 230 14.30 -6.23 47.09
CA ARG A 230 15.01 -6.30 48.38
C ARG A 230 15.82 -7.59 48.50
N ASP A 231 16.95 -7.54 49.19
CA ASP A 231 17.77 -8.72 49.46
C ASP A 231 17.10 -9.69 50.44
N ARG A 232 16.42 -9.14 51.46
CA ARG A 232 15.66 -9.89 52.46
C ARG A 232 14.42 -9.12 52.86
N GLU A 233 13.33 -9.84 53.06
CA GLU A 233 12.05 -9.34 53.54
C GLU A 233 11.69 -10.09 54.82
N ARG A 234 11.45 -9.35 55.92
CA ARG A 234 11.10 -9.92 57.23
C ARG A 234 9.60 -10.22 57.28
N ILE A 235 9.23 -11.40 57.77
CA ILE A 235 7.84 -11.79 57.96
C ILE A 235 7.40 -11.40 59.37
N ASP A 236 6.20 -10.82 59.47
CA ASP A 236 5.60 -10.43 60.74
C ASP A 236 4.97 -11.67 61.42
N CYS A 237 5.78 -12.36 62.24
CA CYS A 237 5.40 -13.51 63.05
C CYS A 237 6.24 -13.58 64.34
N ASP A 238 5.84 -14.44 65.28
CA ASP A 238 6.48 -14.56 66.60
C ASP A 238 7.94 -15.06 66.53
N GLU A 239 8.30 -15.78 65.45
CA GLU A 239 9.67 -16.24 65.16
C GLU A 239 10.39 -15.37 64.11
N GLU A 240 11.73 -15.38 64.10
CA GLU A 240 12.52 -14.67 63.09
C GLU A 240 12.51 -15.38 61.72
N GLN A 241 11.51 -15.05 60.91
CA GLN A 241 11.34 -15.58 59.56
C GLN A 241 11.63 -14.53 58.48
N TYR A 242 12.29 -14.97 57.40
CA TYR A 242 12.65 -14.11 56.27
C TYR A 242 12.36 -14.79 54.93
N VAL A 243 12.07 -13.99 53.91
CA VAL A 243 12.06 -14.40 52.51
C VAL A 243 13.16 -13.64 51.77
N ARG A 244 13.79 -14.26 50.78
CA ARG A 244 14.80 -13.63 49.91
C ARG A 244 14.22 -13.41 48.51
N PRO A 245 13.62 -12.24 48.23
CA PRO A 245 12.88 -12.01 46.97
C PRO A 245 13.68 -12.30 45.70
N LYS A 246 14.92 -11.81 45.59
CA LYS A 246 15.78 -12.06 44.41
C LYS A 246 15.95 -13.56 44.12
N ARG A 247 16.33 -14.32 45.15
CA ARG A 247 16.52 -15.76 45.06
C ARG A 247 15.21 -16.48 44.76
N LEU A 248 14.13 -16.13 45.46
CA LEU A 248 12.80 -16.70 45.28
C LEU A 248 12.33 -16.54 43.83
N THR A 249 12.41 -15.33 43.27
CA THR A 249 11.98 -15.02 41.91
C THR A 249 12.77 -15.82 40.87
N LEU A 250 14.10 -15.86 40.98
CA LEU A 250 14.96 -16.61 40.06
C LEU A 250 14.71 -18.13 40.12
N LEU A 251 14.63 -18.70 41.32
CA LEU A 251 14.37 -20.14 41.50
C LEU A 251 12.97 -20.52 41.01
N THR A 252 12.00 -19.65 41.21
CA THR A 252 10.62 -19.92 40.79
C THR A 252 10.50 -19.82 39.26
N ALA A 253 11.13 -18.83 38.62
CA ALA A 253 11.19 -18.75 37.16
C ALA A 253 11.84 -20.01 36.54
N LEU A 254 12.94 -20.49 37.13
CA LEU A 254 13.57 -21.73 36.68
C LEU A 254 12.68 -22.96 36.94
N ALA A 255 12.03 -23.06 38.11
CA ALA A 255 11.12 -24.17 38.40
C ALA A 255 9.90 -24.18 37.48
N HIS A 256 9.42 -23.00 37.09
CA HIS A 256 8.34 -22.84 36.12
C HIS A 256 8.76 -23.35 34.74
N ALA A 257 9.95 -22.98 34.27
CA ALA A 257 10.51 -23.51 33.03
C ALA A 257 10.65 -25.04 33.09
N LEU A 258 11.09 -25.61 34.22
CA LEU A 258 11.17 -27.07 34.39
C LEU A 258 9.79 -27.75 34.48
N ALA A 259 8.70 -27.01 34.68
CA ALA A 259 7.35 -27.55 34.79
C ALA A 259 6.72 -27.91 33.44
N LEU A 260 7.29 -27.44 32.32
CA LEU A 260 6.78 -27.69 30.96
C LEU A 260 5.30 -27.30 30.82
N GLU A 261 4.99 -26.01 30.90
CA GLU A 261 3.61 -25.56 30.76
C GLU A 261 3.11 -25.69 29.31
N ASN A 262 1.93 -26.28 29.14
CA ASN A 262 1.31 -26.53 27.84
C ASN A 262 1.21 -25.26 26.95
N THR A 263 0.78 -24.15 27.51
CA THR A 263 0.59 -22.86 26.80
C THR A 263 1.90 -22.11 26.54
N ALA A 264 3.01 -22.54 27.15
CA ALA A 264 4.33 -21.97 26.96
C ALA A 264 5.15 -22.67 25.86
N LEU A 265 4.65 -23.78 25.31
CA LEU A 265 5.34 -24.52 24.25
C LEU A 265 5.54 -23.65 22.98
N PRO A 266 6.61 -23.89 22.20
CA PRO A 266 6.89 -23.17 20.97
C PRO A 266 5.76 -23.21 19.93
N GLU A 267 5.74 -22.20 19.06
CA GLU A 267 4.72 -22.00 18.01
C GLU A 267 4.54 -23.19 17.07
N ILE A 268 5.57 -24.01 16.91
CA ILE A 268 5.50 -25.22 16.08
C ILE A 268 4.37 -26.17 16.49
N VAL A 269 3.98 -26.19 17.77
CA VAL A 269 2.82 -26.98 18.23
C VAL A 269 1.53 -26.42 17.61
N ALA A 270 1.37 -25.10 17.63
CA ALA A 270 0.22 -24.39 17.10
C ALA A 270 0.17 -24.40 15.56
N ASP A 271 1.32 -24.30 14.89
CA ASP A 271 1.43 -24.40 13.43
C ASP A 271 0.82 -25.70 12.88
N HIS A 272 0.97 -26.78 13.65
CA HIS A 272 0.50 -28.12 13.32
C HIS A 272 -0.88 -28.44 13.91
N LEU A 273 -1.67 -27.45 14.34
CA LEU A 273 -3.10 -27.64 14.61
C LEU A 273 -3.89 -27.48 13.30
N GLY A 274 -4.97 -28.24 13.11
CA GLY A 274 -5.86 -28.05 11.95
C GLY A 274 -5.21 -28.26 10.57
N ILE A 275 -4.14 -29.04 10.49
CA ILE A 275 -3.54 -29.54 9.24
C ILE A 275 -3.87 -31.03 9.05
N GLU A 276 -3.46 -31.63 7.93
CA GLU A 276 -3.79 -33.03 7.59
C GLU A 276 -3.25 -34.06 8.62
N ASP A 277 -2.03 -33.85 9.13
CA ASP A 277 -1.45 -34.62 10.25
C ASP A 277 -1.28 -33.70 11.47
N PRO A 278 -2.33 -33.49 12.28
CA PRO A 278 -2.31 -32.47 13.31
C PRO A 278 -1.73 -32.97 14.63
N VAL A 279 -1.22 -32.05 15.44
CA VAL A 279 -0.99 -32.31 16.86
C VAL A 279 -2.34 -32.52 17.55
N VAL A 280 -2.53 -33.70 18.13
CA VAL A 280 -3.73 -34.01 18.94
C VAL A 280 -3.49 -33.57 20.39
N LEU A 281 -4.24 -32.57 20.86
CA LEU A 281 -4.04 -31.96 22.18
C LEU A 281 -4.16 -32.96 23.34
N SER A 282 -5.06 -33.94 23.26
CA SER A 282 -5.19 -34.98 24.29
C SER A 282 -3.94 -35.87 24.40
N GLN A 283 -3.26 -36.14 23.28
CA GLN A 283 -1.99 -36.88 23.25
C GLN A 283 -0.83 -36.01 23.76
N LEU A 284 -0.84 -34.70 23.46
CA LEU A 284 0.09 -33.74 24.02
C LEU A 284 -0.02 -33.69 25.55
N HIS A 285 -1.23 -33.57 26.09
CA HIS A 285 -1.47 -33.62 27.54
C HIS A 285 -0.98 -34.93 28.17
N ALA A 286 -1.25 -36.07 27.53
CA ALA A 286 -0.74 -37.37 28.00
C ALA A 286 0.79 -37.42 28.02
N THR A 287 1.44 -36.85 26.99
CA THR A 287 2.90 -36.74 26.89
C THR A 287 3.47 -35.89 28.04
N LEU A 288 2.91 -34.70 28.28
CA LEU A 288 3.34 -33.80 29.35
C LEU A 288 3.10 -34.41 30.73
N ARG A 289 1.96 -35.08 30.94
CA ARG A 289 1.63 -35.77 32.20
C ARG A 289 2.60 -36.91 32.51
N ALA A 290 2.99 -37.69 31.50
CA ALA A 290 3.93 -38.81 31.66
C ALA A 290 5.40 -38.36 31.69
N SER A 291 5.70 -37.11 31.32
CA SER A 291 7.06 -36.59 31.29
C SER A 291 7.71 -36.57 32.67
N SER A 292 9.03 -36.80 32.69
CA SER A 292 9.79 -36.78 33.94
C SER A 292 11.25 -36.41 33.72
N TRP A 293 11.81 -35.71 34.71
CA TRP A 293 13.22 -35.37 34.76
C TRP A 293 14.02 -36.51 35.41
N GLY A 294 14.82 -37.21 34.61
CA GLY A 294 15.80 -38.20 35.04
C GLY A 294 17.24 -37.65 35.03
N GLY A 295 18.24 -38.53 35.03
CA GLY A 295 19.66 -38.15 35.02
C GLY A 295 20.26 -37.92 36.42
N SER A 296 21.48 -37.38 36.45
CA SER A 296 22.12 -36.94 37.71
C SER A 296 21.57 -35.58 38.13
N ARG A 297 21.84 -35.16 39.37
CA ARG A 297 21.44 -33.81 39.85
C ARG A 297 22.10 -32.70 39.04
N GLU A 298 23.32 -32.93 38.56
CA GLU A 298 24.11 -31.96 37.77
C GLU A 298 23.66 -31.88 36.30
N LEU A 299 23.12 -32.97 35.75
CA LEU A 299 22.61 -33.04 34.37
C LEU A 299 21.21 -33.68 34.32
N PRO A 300 20.15 -32.94 34.70
CA PRO A 300 18.79 -33.38 34.50
C PRO A 300 18.47 -33.59 33.02
N VAL A 301 17.96 -34.77 32.69
CA VAL A 301 17.56 -35.14 31.33
C VAL A 301 16.05 -35.35 31.29
N LEU A 302 15.36 -34.60 30.43
CA LEU A 302 13.93 -34.76 30.22
C LEU A 302 13.65 -36.07 29.47
N LYS A 303 12.83 -36.93 30.05
CA LYS A 303 12.24 -38.10 29.40
C LYS A 303 10.80 -37.77 29.01
N ALA A 304 10.51 -37.83 27.72
CA ALA A 304 9.16 -37.67 27.17
C ALA A 304 8.98 -38.55 25.92
N GLU A 305 7.84 -39.23 25.83
CA GLU A 305 7.47 -40.07 24.68
C GLU A 305 6.40 -39.34 23.87
N CYS A 306 6.77 -38.86 22.69
CA CYS A 306 5.95 -37.96 21.88
C CYS A 306 5.24 -38.70 20.76
N HIS A 307 3.97 -38.36 20.53
CA HIS A 307 3.14 -38.96 19.49
C HIS A 307 3.22 -38.22 18.15
N HIS A 308 3.75 -37.00 18.16
CA HIS A 308 3.88 -36.15 16.97
C HIS A 308 5.25 -35.46 16.91
N GLN A 309 5.78 -35.27 15.71
CA GLN A 309 7.11 -34.69 15.46
C GLN A 309 7.24 -33.26 15.97
N ALA A 310 6.22 -32.43 15.78
CA ALA A 310 6.21 -31.05 16.29
C ALA A 310 6.37 -30.99 17.82
N VAL A 311 5.86 -32.00 18.55
CA VAL A 311 5.98 -32.05 20.02
C VAL A 311 7.41 -32.40 20.45
N VAL A 312 8.11 -33.28 19.71
CA VAL A 312 9.53 -33.57 19.97
C VAL A 312 10.38 -32.31 19.80
N GLU A 313 10.21 -31.62 18.68
CA GLU A 313 10.97 -30.41 18.38
C GLU A 313 10.62 -29.28 19.34
N ALA A 314 9.33 -29.10 19.65
CA ALA A 314 8.86 -28.14 20.64
C ALA A 314 9.50 -28.35 22.01
N LEU A 315 9.55 -29.60 22.50
CA LEU A 315 10.15 -29.90 23.80
C LEU A 315 11.68 -29.71 23.79
N ARG A 316 12.36 -30.04 22.69
CA ARG A 316 13.81 -29.79 22.56
C ARG A 316 14.12 -28.30 22.63
N GLU A 317 13.45 -27.51 21.79
CA GLU A 317 13.59 -26.06 21.77
C GLU A 317 13.22 -25.43 23.12
N TYR A 318 12.16 -25.93 23.76
CA TYR A 318 11.75 -25.44 25.08
C TYR A 318 12.81 -25.73 26.16
N ILE A 319 13.45 -26.91 26.13
CA ILE A 319 14.53 -27.23 27.07
C ILE A 319 15.80 -26.43 26.79
N ASP A 320 16.14 -26.17 25.53
CA ASP A 320 17.28 -25.30 25.20
C ASP A 320 17.08 -23.89 25.78
N HIS A 321 15.88 -23.31 25.65
CA HIS A 321 15.55 -22.04 26.30
C HIS A 321 15.59 -22.11 27.84
N ALA A 322 15.13 -23.20 28.43
CA ALA A 322 15.22 -23.41 29.88
C ALA A 322 16.69 -23.54 30.35
N ASP A 323 17.56 -24.14 29.54
CA ASP A 323 19.00 -24.24 29.79
C ASP A 323 19.65 -22.85 29.73
N GLU A 324 19.28 -22.01 28.76
CA GLU A 324 19.73 -20.61 28.71
C GLU A 324 19.32 -19.82 29.96
N LEU A 325 18.07 -20.00 30.42
CA LEU A 325 17.59 -19.42 31.67
C LEU A 325 18.38 -19.91 32.88
N LEU A 326 18.66 -21.22 32.96
CA LEU A 326 19.51 -21.79 34.01
C LEU A 326 20.88 -21.10 34.05
N HIS A 327 21.55 -20.95 32.91
CA HIS A 327 22.85 -20.26 32.82
C HIS A 327 22.76 -18.79 33.22
N ALA A 328 21.67 -18.10 32.89
CA ALA A 328 21.45 -16.74 33.33
C ALA A 328 21.27 -16.65 34.86
N VAL A 329 20.49 -17.56 35.45
CA VAL A 329 20.30 -17.64 36.91
C VAL A 329 21.61 -17.99 37.63
N GLN A 330 22.41 -18.92 37.11
CA GLN A 330 23.72 -19.30 37.67
C GLN A 330 24.75 -18.16 37.63
N ARG A 331 24.68 -17.25 36.65
CA ARG A 331 25.56 -16.07 36.60
C ARG A 331 25.19 -15.04 37.67
N THR A 332 23.95 -15.05 38.11
CA THR A 332 23.41 -14.09 39.09
C THR A 332 23.49 -14.61 40.53
N LEU A 333 23.24 -15.91 40.73
CA LEU A 333 23.32 -16.55 42.04
C LEU A 333 24.61 -17.36 42.15
N ASP A 334 25.27 -17.31 43.31
CA ASP A 334 26.47 -18.10 43.55
C ASP A 334 26.17 -19.63 43.38
N PRO A 335 26.83 -20.32 42.43
CA PRO A 335 26.62 -21.74 42.17
C PRO A 335 26.92 -22.62 43.39
N GLU A 336 27.91 -22.26 44.20
CA GLU A 336 28.31 -23.03 45.39
C GLU A 336 27.27 -22.95 46.52
N VAL A 337 26.44 -21.89 46.50
CA VAL A 337 25.40 -21.64 47.51
C VAL A 337 24.06 -22.30 47.14
N THR A 338 23.79 -22.51 45.86
CA THR A 338 22.44 -22.87 45.38
C THR A 338 22.26 -24.32 44.97
N GLY A 339 23.32 -25.05 44.61
CA GLY A 339 23.21 -26.47 44.22
C GLY A 339 22.34 -26.71 42.98
N LEU A 340 22.31 -25.72 42.07
CA LEU A 340 21.62 -25.77 40.79
C LEU A 340 22.30 -26.78 39.83
N PRO A 341 21.54 -27.39 38.90
CA PRO A 341 22.12 -28.20 37.82
C PRO A 341 23.16 -27.42 37.02
N LEU A 342 24.13 -28.11 36.41
CA LEU A 342 25.09 -27.49 35.49
C LEU A 342 24.44 -27.22 34.13
N ARG A 343 23.62 -28.16 33.65
CA ARG A 343 22.97 -28.08 32.34
C ARG A 343 21.68 -28.90 32.32
N LEU A 344 20.75 -28.53 31.45
CA LEU A 344 19.56 -29.32 31.11
C LEU A 344 19.74 -30.04 29.77
N SER A 345 19.07 -31.17 29.59
CA SER A 345 19.14 -31.92 28.33
C SER A 345 17.80 -32.50 27.91
N ALA A 346 17.50 -32.40 26.61
CA ALA A 346 16.35 -33.04 25.96
C ALA A 346 16.70 -34.39 25.31
N ALA A 347 17.84 -35.01 25.65
CA ALA A 347 18.33 -36.21 24.97
C ALA A 347 17.38 -37.42 25.00
N ASN A 348 16.49 -37.51 25.99
CA ASN A 348 15.49 -38.58 26.13
C ASN A 348 14.07 -38.14 25.70
N VAL A 349 13.96 -37.07 24.91
CA VAL A 349 12.74 -36.71 24.19
C VAL A 349 12.75 -37.47 22.86
N ALA A 350 11.85 -38.45 22.74
CA ALA A 350 11.83 -39.39 21.64
C ALA A 350 10.41 -39.67 21.15
N PRO A 351 10.23 -40.09 19.89
CA PRO A 351 8.95 -40.62 19.42
C PRO A 351 8.56 -41.88 20.19
N VAL A 352 7.25 -42.08 20.39
CA VAL A 352 6.71 -43.39 20.77
C VAL A 352 7.08 -44.40 19.68
N PRO A 353 7.48 -45.65 20.02
CA PRO A 353 7.83 -46.66 19.03
C PRO A 353 6.74 -46.84 17.97
N GLY A 354 7.09 -46.66 16.70
CA GLY A 354 6.18 -46.81 15.56
C GLY A 354 5.36 -45.58 15.19
N ALA A 355 5.45 -44.46 15.92
CA ALA A 355 4.75 -43.23 15.59
C ALA A 355 5.31 -42.56 14.32
N PHE A 356 6.63 -42.36 14.25
CA PHE A 356 7.35 -41.83 13.09
C PHE A 356 8.84 -42.18 13.16
N LYS A 357 9.54 -42.17 12.01
CA LYS A 357 10.96 -42.56 11.91
C LYS A 357 11.93 -41.39 11.85
N GLU A 358 11.72 -40.47 10.91
CA GLU A 358 12.59 -39.31 10.69
C GLU A 358 11.77 -38.11 10.27
N THR A 359 12.19 -36.93 10.72
CA THR A 359 11.57 -35.64 10.40
C THR A 359 12.54 -34.81 9.58
N ALA A 360 12.05 -34.19 8.52
CA ALA A 360 12.77 -33.19 7.76
C ALA A 360 12.04 -31.85 7.86
N ARG A 361 12.74 -30.82 8.35
CA ARG A 361 12.28 -29.43 8.28
C ARG A 361 13.14 -28.71 7.25
N PHE A 362 12.54 -27.83 6.46
CA PHE A 362 13.32 -26.89 5.66
C PHE A 362 14.21 -26.07 6.60
N ARG A 363 15.51 -26.33 6.54
CA ARG A 363 16.51 -25.53 7.24
C ARG A 363 16.95 -24.43 6.29
N LEU A 364 16.88 -23.21 6.78
CA LEU A 364 17.40 -22.06 6.06
C LEU A 364 18.92 -22.11 6.17
N ASP A 365 19.61 -22.00 5.04
CA ASP A 365 21.06 -21.83 5.04
C ASP A 365 21.35 -20.41 5.52
N GLU A 366 21.78 -20.28 6.77
CA GLU A 366 22.07 -18.98 7.40
C GLU A 366 23.04 -18.14 6.57
N ARG A 367 24.04 -18.75 5.93
CA ARG A 367 25.00 -18.01 5.09
C ARG A 367 24.35 -17.48 3.83
N ARG A 368 23.48 -18.28 3.17
CA ARG A 368 22.72 -17.82 2.00
C ARG A 368 21.63 -16.81 2.36
N MET A 369 20.95 -16.98 3.49
CA MET A 369 19.99 -16.01 3.99
C MET A 369 20.66 -14.68 4.32
N GLN A 370 21.81 -14.71 5.00
CA GLN A 370 22.61 -13.51 5.23
C GLN A 370 22.98 -12.87 3.88
N ALA A 371 23.47 -13.63 2.90
CA ALA A 371 23.81 -13.07 1.58
C ALA A 371 22.61 -12.47 0.82
N LEU A 372 21.42 -13.05 0.96
CA LEU A 372 20.16 -12.53 0.40
C LEU A 372 19.70 -11.26 1.13
N LEU A 373 19.72 -11.26 2.47
CA LEU A 373 19.33 -10.12 3.31
C LEU A 373 20.36 -8.97 3.29
N MET A 374 21.63 -9.26 2.99
CA MET A 374 22.72 -8.28 2.85
C MET A 374 22.98 -7.89 1.39
N GLY A 375 22.25 -8.48 0.45
CA GLY A 375 22.44 -8.28 -0.98
C GLY A 375 21.37 -7.39 -1.60
N VAL A 376 21.72 -6.75 -2.72
CA VAL A 376 20.78 -5.95 -3.53
C VAL A 376 19.65 -6.78 -4.20
N GLN A 377 19.62 -8.10 -4.00
CA GLN A 377 18.59 -8.99 -4.55
C GLN A 377 17.25 -8.90 -3.81
N LEU A 378 17.26 -8.65 -2.49
CA LEU A 378 16.06 -8.39 -1.70
C LEU A 378 15.76 -6.89 -1.58
N TYR A 379 16.81 -6.08 -1.49
CA TYR A 379 16.74 -4.63 -1.39
C TYR A 379 17.25 -4.02 -2.68
N ARG A 380 16.36 -3.55 -3.55
CA ARG A 380 16.72 -3.07 -4.90
C ARG A 380 17.74 -1.92 -4.92
N ASP A 381 17.95 -1.23 -3.78
CA ASP A 381 18.78 -0.03 -3.64
C ASP A 381 19.54 -0.01 -2.29
N ARG A 382 20.82 0.37 -2.31
CA ARG A 382 21.71 0.52 -1.13
C ARG A 382 21.32 1.71 -0.26
N ASP A 383 20.65 2.69 -0.85
CA ASP A 383 20.19 3.91 -0.17
C ASP A 383 19.17 3.61 0.94
N LEU A 384 18.57 2.41 0.91
CA LEU A 384 17.76 1.89 2.00
C LEU A 384 18.51 1.84 3.34
N ALA A 385 19.80 1.52 3.37
CA ALA A 385 20.55 1.46 4.62
C ALA A 385 20.63 2.83 5.32
N VAL A 386 20.70 3.91 4.54
CA VAL A 386 20.66 5.29 5.06
C VAL A 386 19.28 5.62 5.60
N ARG A 387 18.21 5.20 4.91
CA ARG A 387 16.82 5.30 5.40
C ARG A 387 16.64 4.58 6.74
N GLU A 388 17.11 3.34 6.86
CA GLU A 388 17.02 2.54 8.09
C GLU A 388 17.84 3.14 9.24
N LEU A 389 19.03 3.70 8.96
CA LEU A 389 19.82 4.44 9.96
C LEU A 389 19.03 5.64 10.52
N TYR A 390 18.43 6.45 9.64
CA TYR A 390 17.64 7.62 10.07
C TYR A 390 16.39 7.19 10.84
N GLN A 391 15.65 6.18 10.37
CA GLN A 391 14.45 5.71 11.05
C GLN A 391 14.73 5.11 12.43
N ASN A 392 15.86 4.41 12.61
CA ASN A 392 16.27 3.90 13.92
C ASN A 392 16.65 5.03 14.89
N ALA A 393 17.36 6.06 14.41
CA ALA A 393 17.64 7.26 15.20
C ALA A 393 16.34 8.01 15.58
N LEU A 394 15.42 8.17 14.62
CA LEU A 394 14.11 8.78 14.83
C LEU A 394 13.29 8.02 15.89
N ASP A 395 13.24 6.69 15.81
CA ASP A 395 12.57 5.86 16.80
C ASP A 395 13.21 6.03 18.19
N ALA A 396 14.54 6.00 18.29
CA ALA A 396 15.24 6.18 19.56
C ALA A 396 14.91 7.54 20.22
N CYS A 397 14.82 8.61 19.43
CA CYS A 397 14.39 9.92 19.91
C CYS A 397 12.90 9.96 20.28
N ARG A 398 12.01 9.31 19.52
CA ARG A 398 10.57 9.20 19.86
C ARG A 398 10.36 8.47 21.18
N TYR A 399 11.07 7.37 21.41
CA TYR A 399 11.05 6.64 22.69
C TYR A 399 11.50 7.51 23.86
N ARG A 400 12.60 8.25 23.70
CA ARG A 400 13.09 9.15 24.74
C ARG A 400 12.07 10.25 25.05
N ARG A 401 11.47 10.87 24.02
CA ARG A 401 10.43 11.88 24.19
C ARG A 401 9.23 11.32 24.96
N ALA A 402 8.70 10.17 24.54
CA ALA A 402 7.56 9.55 25.21
C ALA A 402 7.84 9.27 26.70
N ARG A 403 9.01 8.72 27.03
CA ARG A 403 9.41 8.48 28.43
C ARG A 403 9.57 9.78 29.20
N ALA A 404 10.25 10.77 28.63
CA ALA A 404 10.48 12.06 29.27
C ALA A 404 9.16 12.80 29.55
N ASP A 405 8.24 12.82 28.58
CA ASP A 405 6.92 13.45 28.72
C ASP A 405 6.06 12.72 29.75
N PHE A 406 6.10 11.38 29.78
CA PHE A 406 5.43 10.61 30.84
C PHE A 406 5.95 10.98 32.24
N LEU A 407 7.27 11.02 32.43
CA LEU A 407 7.88 11.37 33.72
C LEU A 407 7.61 12.82 34.12
N ALA A 408 7.61 13.74 33.16
CA ALA A 408 7.27 15.14 33.39
C ALA A 408 5.80 15.28 33.83
N ARG A 409 4.89 14.54 33.21
CA ARG A 409 3.48 14.50 33.62
C ARG A 409 3.31 13.90 35.01
N ASP A 410 3.90 12.75 35.26
CA ASP A 410 3.76 12.00 36.51
C ASP A 410 4.37 12.74 37.72
N ARG A 411 5.56 13.35 37.55
CA ARG A 411 6.31 13.96 38.66
C ARG A 411 6.09 15.46 38.80
N LEU A 412 5.88 16.17 37.70
CA LEU A 412 5.89 17.64 37.65
C LEU A 412 4.54 18.24 37.18
N GLY A 413 3.60 17.41 36.71
CA GLY A 413 2.29 17.88 36.22
C GLY A 413 2.36 18.71 34.94
N VAL A 414 3.44 18.59 34.16
CA VAL A 414 3.63 19.29 32.87
C VAL A 414 3.61 18.32 31.70
N GLU A 415 3.01 18.73 30.59
CA GLU A 415 2.84 17.86 29.41
C GLU A 415 4.08 17.72 28.53
N ASP A 416 4.92 18.76 28.43
CA ASP A 416 6.18 18.79 27.68
C ASP A 416 7.36 18.70 28.66
N SER A 417 8.20 17.68 28.48
CA SER A 417 9.44 17.50 29.25
C SER A 417 10.54 18.51 28.92
N GLY A 418 10.39 19.28 27.83
CA GLY A 418 11.41 20.17 27.30
C GLY A 418 12.51 19.43 26.52
N TYR A 419 12.40 18.11 26.36
CA TYR A 419 13.35 17.33 25.57
C TYR A 419 13.33 17.79 24.10
N ARG A 420 14.53 17.89 23.51
CA ARG A 420 14.75 18.21 22.10
C ARG A 420 15.60 17.09 21.49
N GLY A 421 15.01 16.37 20.54
CA GLY A 421 15.72 15.32 19.82
C GLY A 421 16.68 15.90 18.79
N GLU A 422 17.84 15.27 18.65
CA GLU A 422 18.92 15.64 17.73
C GLU A 422 19.44 14.38 17.02
N ILE A 423 19.55 14.44 15.69
CA ILE A 423 20.09 13.38 14.85
C ILE A 423 21.20 13.99 13.97
N THR A 424 22.37 13.39 13.97
CA THR A 424 23.53 13.88 13.22
C THR A 424 24.13 12.79 12.35
N PHE A 425 24.37 13.10 11.08
CA PHE A 425 25.08 12.27 10.12
C PHE A 425 26.40 12.94 9.74
N GLU A 426 27.48 12.18 9.79
CA GLU A 426 28.82 12.64 9.42
C GLU A 426 29.49 11.59 8.55
N GLN A 427 29.74 11.93 7.29
CA GLN A 427 30.54 11.13 6.37
C GLN A 427 31.92 11.76 6.25
N GLY A 428 32.96 10.98 6.49
CA GLY A 428 34.33 11.48 6.54
C GLY A 428 35.37 10.38 6.43
N ILE A 429 36.63 10.75 6.67
CA ILE A 429 37.77 9.84 6.70
C ILE A 429 38.35 9.89 8.11
N ASP A 430 38.55 8.73 8.73
CA ASP A 430 39.12 8.64 10.07
C ASP A 430 40.63 8.93 10.09
N ALA A 431 41.23 9.00 11.27
CA ALA A 431 42.66 9.26 11.43
C ALA A 431 43.57 8.18 10.80
N GLN A 432 43.01 7.01 10.46
CA GLN A 432 43.71 5.91 9.79
C GLN A 432 43.48 5.90 8.27
N GLY A 433 42.81 6.91 7.72
CA GLY A 433 42.54 7.01 6.28
C GLY A 433 41.34 6.18 5.82
N ARG A 434 40.50 5.66 6.71
CA ARG A 434 39.34 4.83 6.35
C ARG A 434 38.08 5.69 6.22
N PRO A 435 37.30 5.55 5.14
CA PRO A 435 36.03 6.26 5.02
C PRO A 435 35.01 5.69 6.02
N TYR A 436 34.18 6.57 6.58
CA TYR A 436 33.10 6.19 7.49
C TYR A 436 31.83 6.99 7.24
N LEU A 437 30.71 6.41 7.66
CA LEU A 437 29.44 7.08 7.90
C LEU A 437 29.08 6.94 9.37
N GLN A 438 28.93 8.04 10.07
CA GLN A 438 28.55 8.07 11.48
C GLN A 438 27.15 8.67 11.63
N CYS A 439 26.23 7.92 12.21
CA CYS A 439 24.93 8.40 12.68
C CYS A 439 24.96 8.50 14.20
N ARG A 440 24.60 9.66 14.77
CA ARG A 440 24.49 9.88 16.20
C ARG A 440 23.13 10.47 16.53
N ASP A 441 22.44 9.85 17.47
CA ASP A 441 21.21 10.34 18.07
C ASP A 441 21.40 10.62 19.57
N ASN A 442 20.60 11.53 20.10
CA ASN A 442 20.45 11.72 21.54
C ASN A 442 19.21 10.98 22.07
N GLY A 443 18.85 9.84 21.50
CA GLY A 443 17.67 9.07 21.87
C GLY A 443 17.82 8.30 23.19
N VAL A 444 16.99 7.26 23.34
CA VAL A 444 16.89 6.48 24.58
C VAL A 444 18.11 5.57 24.83
N GLY A 445 18.93 5.31 23.80
CA GLY A 445 20.09 4.42 23.86
C GLY A 445 19.74 2.94 24.12
N MET A 446 20.77 2.10 24.06
CA MET A 446 20.77 0.65 24.30
C MET A 446 21.69 0.27 25.45
N GLY A 447 21.30 -0.72 26.26
CA GLY A 447 22.12 -1.36 27.29
C GLY A 447 22.68 -2.71 26.83
N GLU A 448 23.26 -3.47 27.76
CA GLU A 448 23.88 -4.77 27.44
C GLU A 448 22.85 -5.80 26.98
N ALA A 449 21.66 -5.80 27.58
CA ALA A 449 20.58 -6.72 27.22
C ALA A 449 20.07 -6.46 25.80
N GLU A 450 19.91 -5.19 25.39
CA GLU A 450 19.50 -4.84 24.04
C GLU A 450 20.56 -5.20 23.00
N LEU A 451 21.85 -4.96 23.31
CA LEU A 451 22.96 -5.32 22.42
C LEU A 451 23.11 -6.84 22.21
N ARG A 452 22.81 -7.66 23.24
CA ARG A 452 22.84 -9.14 23.15
C ARG A 452 21.55 -9.78 22.63
N GLY A 453 20.45 -9.03 22.66
CA GLY A 453 19.12 -9.49 22.25
C GLY A 453 18.70 -8.87 20.93
N VAL A 454 17.84 -7.86 21.00
CA VAL A 454 17.14 -7.22 19.86
C VAL A 454 18.08 -6.60 18.82
N PHE A 455 19.30 -6.24 19.18
CA PHE A 455 20.29 -5.70 18.23
C PHE A 455 21.01 -6.81 17.45
N SER A 456 21.28 -7.96 18.09
CA SER A 456 22.07 -9.05 17.52
C SER A 456 21.26 -10.23 16.99
N LYS A 457 19.97 -10.33 17.34
CA LYS A 457 19.06 -11.37 16.85
C LYS A 457 18.15 -10.82 15.76
N ALA A 458 18.30 -11.34 14.54
CA ALA A 458 17.42 -10.99 13.44
C ALA A 458 15.97 -11.41 13.73
N GLY A 459 15.04 -10.46 13.66
CA GLY A 459 13.60 -10.71 13.82
C GLY A 459 13.03 -10.43 15.22
N GLU A 460 13.85 -10.17 16.24
CA GLU A 460 13.38 -9.69 17.55
C GLU A 460 13.27 -8.15 17.54
N ARG A 461 12.15 -7.59 18.05
CA ARG A 461 11.92 -6.14 18.06
C ARG A 461 12.17 -5.54 19.44
N PHE A 462 12.79 -4.36 19.48
CA PHE A 462 12.87 -3.56 20.72
C PHE A 462 11.48 -3.30 21.32
N ALA A 463 10.49 -2.93 20.50
CA ALA A 463 9.11 -2.69 20.95
C ALA A 463 8.40 -3.90 21.56
N GLU A 464 8.91 -5.11 21.36
CA GLU A 464 8.32 -6.36 21.85
C GLU A 464 8.91 -6.83 23.18
N GLN A 465 9.98 -6.19 23.66
CA GLN A 465 10.51 -6.46 24.99
C GLN A 465 9.45 -6.19 26.05
N GLN A 466 9.35 -7.10 27.01
CA GLN A 466 8.31 -7.07 28.03
C GLN A 466 8.37 -5.79 28.88
N GLU A 467 9.57 -5.30 29.20
CA GLU A 467 9.79 -4.07 29.96
C GLU A 467 9.19 -2.84 29.24
N LEU A 468 9.37 -2.74 27.92
CA LEU A 468 8.80 -1.65 27.11
C LEU A 468 7.29 -1.78 26.92
N ARG A 469 6.75 -3.01 26.86
CA ARG A 469 5.31 -3.24 26.85
C ARG A 469 4.66 -2.74 28.15
N GLN A 470 5.28 -3.04 29.30
CA GLN A 470 4.83 -2.55 30.60
C GLN A 470 4.90 -1.01 30.71
N GLU A 471 5.97 -0.39 30.20
CA GLU A 471 6.04 1.07 30.12
C GLU A 471 4.94 1.66 29.23
N ARG A 472 4.69 1.08 28.06
CA ARG A 472 3.62 1.54 27.15
C ARG A 472 2.24 1.40 27.77
N GLU A 473 1.99 0.39 28.59
CA GLU A 473 0.75 0.27 29.36
C GLU A 473 0.60 1.43 30.37
N LYS A 474 1.68 1.76 31.10
CA LYS A 474 1.69 2.93 32.00
C LYS A 474 1.44 4.25 31.23
N TRP A 475 2.05 4.40 30.07
CA TRP A 475 1.88 5.56 29.19
C TRP A 475 0.44 5.70 28.67
N ARG A 476 -0.20 4.57 28.32
CA ARG A 476 -1.62 4.54 27.93
C ARG A 476 -2.58 4.83 29.08
N ALA A 477 -2.22 4.42 30.30
CA ALA A 477 -3.01 4.67 31.50
C ALA A 477 -2.88 6.11 32.04
N ALA A 478 -1.86 6.85 31.60
CA ALA A 478 -1.70 8.26 31.96
C ALA A 478 -2.85 9.13 31.41
N THR A 479 -3.13 10.26 32.07
CA THR A 479 -4.17 11.20 31.63
C THR A 479 -3.56 12.59 31.39
N PRO A 480 -3.50 13.09 30.13
CA PRO A 480 -3.82 12.38 28.89
C PRO A 480 -2.77 11.29 28.56
N PRO A 481 -3.12 10.29 27.72
CA PRO A 481 -2.21 9.20 27.36
C PRO A 481 -0.98 9.72 26.60
N VAL A 482 0.14 9.02 26.74
CA VAL A 482 1.36 9.27 25.95
C VAL A 482 1.41 8.24 24.82
N GLU A 483 1.22 8.69 23.59
CA GLU A 483 1.19 7.84 22.41
C GLU A 483 2.58 7.72 21.76
N LEU A 484 2.91 6.51 21.30
CA LEU A 484 4.16 6.22 20.61
C LEU A 484 3.90 5.39 19.35
N TYR A 485 4.39 5.89 18.22
CA TYR A 485 4.29 5.28 16.90
C TYR A 485 5.71 5.01 16.33
N PRO A 486 6.30 3.83 16.60
CA PRO A 486 7.63 3.48 16.09
C PRO A 486 7.57 2.97 14.64
N ASN A 487 8.64 3.24 13.88
CA ASN A 487 8.80 2.81 12.48
C ASN A 487 9.28 1.36 12.37
N SER A 488 10.06 0.88 13.34
CA SER A 488 10.64 -0.47 13.35
C SER A 488 9.57 -1.58 13.37
N ARG A 489 9.47 -2.36 12.28
CA ARG A 489 8.47 -3.44 12.09
C ARG A 489 9.03 -4.83 11.85
N PHE A 490 10.31 -5.00 11.50
CA PHE A 490 10.83 -6.33 11.10
C PHE A 490 12.02 -6.82 11.93
N GLY A 491 12.68 -5.98 12.73
CA GLY A 491 13.83 -6.39 13.54
C GLY A 491 15.05 -6.84 12.74
N ILE A 492 15.14 -6.45 11.46
CA ILE A 492 16.26 -6.80 10.55
C ILE A 492 17.01 -5.57 10.01
N GLY A 493 16.54 -4.35 10.33
CA GLY A 493 17.05 -3.10 9.75
C GLY A 493 18.54 -2.87 9.96
N VAL A 494 19.12 -3.34 11.08
CA VAL A 494 20.57 -3.23 11.36
C VAL A 494 21.42 -4.04 10.37
N LEU A 495 20.89 -5.13 9.80
CA LEU A 495 21.62 -5.94 8.81
C LEU A 495 21.82 -5.18 7.49
N SER A 496 20.94 -4.23 7.17
CA SER A 496 21.06 -3.39 5.97
C SER A 496 22.35 -2.55 5.99
N TYR A 497 22.91 -2.26 7.16
CA TYR A 497 24.12 -1.45 7.29
C TYR A 497 25.34 -2.11 6.65
N PHE A 498 25.35 -3.45 6.62
CA PHE A 498 26.40 -4.21 5.96
C PHE A 498 26.34 -4.14 4.42
N MET A 499 25.29 -3.52 3.84
CA MET A 499 25.28 -3.15 2.41
C MET A 499 26.18 -1.95 2.09
N LEU A 500 26.52 -1.13 3.10
CA LEU A 500 27.37 0.06 2.94
C LEU A 500 28.80 -0.16 3.43
N GLY A 501 29.04 -1.17 4.27
CA GLY A 501 30.34 -1.34 4.92
C GLY A 501 30.53 -2.69 5.60
N GLU A 502 31.78 -3.12 5.75
CA GLU A 502 32.12 -4.44 6.31
C GLU A 502 32.06 -4.48 7.84
N ARG A 503 32.19 -3.32 8.49
CA ARG A 503 32.34 -3.19 9.93
C ARG A 503 31.52 -2.03 10.47
N MET A 504 30.95 -2.21 11.66
CA MET A 504 30.39 -1.12 12.44
C MET A 504 30.94 -1.04 13.86
N THR A 505 30.96 0.16 14.42
CA THR A 505 31.18 0.39 15.85
C THR A 505 29.95 1.08 16.41
N VAL A 506 29.41 0.53 17.49
CA VAL A 506 28.24 1.06 18.20
C VAL A 506 28.71 1.54 19.57
N THR A 507 28.54 2.83 19.84
CA THR A 507 28.74 3.42 21.16
C THR A 507 27.38 3.88 21.67
N THR A 508 26.97 3.42 22.85
CA THR A 508 25.61 3.64 23.33
C THR A 508 25.58 3.90 24.83
N CYS A 509 24.64 4.74 25.27
CA CYS A 509 24.36 5.01 26.67
C CYS A 509 22.85 4.93 26.90
N ARG A 510 22.39 3.89 27.61
CA ARG A 510 20.98 3.67 27.93
C ARG A 510 20.45 4.69 28.92
N MET A 511 19.24 5.17 28.70
CA MET A 511 18.44 5.90 29.68
C MET A 511 17.62 4.91 30.51
N ASP A 512 17.71 4.99 31.83
CA ASP A 512 16.91 4.18 32.75
C ASP A 512 15.46 4.70 32.87
N PRO A 513 14.55 3.99 33.57
CA PRO A 513 13.17 4.44 33.81
C PRO A 513 13.06 5.75 34.62
N GLU A 514 14.10 6.16 35.35
CA GLU A 514 14.14 7.41 36.12
C GLU A 514 14.73 8.61 35.37
N ASN A 515 15.09 8.44 34.09
CA ASN A 515 15.76 9.45 33.25
C ASN A 515 17.23 9.72 33.63
N ARG A 516 17.93 8.70 34.13
CA ARG A 516 19.38 8.73 34.39
C ARG A 516 20.14 7.94 33.32
N CYS A 517 21.38 8.35 33.07
CA CYS A 517 22.27 7.66 32.15
C CYS A 517 22.91 6.44 32.81
N GLY A 518 22.80 5.28 32.17
CA GLY A 518 23.56 4.08 32.48
C GLY A 518 25.03 4.18 32.04
N PRO A 519 25.81 3.09 32.18
CA PRO A 519 27.18 3.05 31.68
C PRO A 519 27.23 3.18 30.16
N GLU A 520 28.25 3.87 29.64
CA GLU A 520 28.54 3.88 28.21
C GLU A 520 29.16 2.53 27.81
N LEU A 521 28.59 1.93 26.77
CA LEU A 521 29.00 0.65 26.20
C LEU A 521 29.50 0.86 24.77
N GLU A 522 30.54 0.13 24.40
CA GLU A 522 31.06 0.03 23.04
C GLU A 522 31.03 -1.42 22.55
N ALA A 523 30.53 -1.61 21.32
CA ALA A 523 30.55 -2.88 20.59
C ALA A 523 31.13 -2.68 19.19
N SER A 524 32.11 -3.50 18.82
CA SER A 524 32.71 -3.52 17.48
C SER A 524 32.32 -4.80 16.74
N ILE A 525 31.58 -4.66 15.64
CA ILE A 525 30.91 -5.76 14.94
C ILE A 525 31.45 -5.86 13.52
N TYR A 526 31.92 -7.05 13.15
CA TYR A 526 32.54 -7.35 11.87
C TYR A 526 31.62 -8.32 11.11
N GLY A 527 30.48 -7.86 10.60
CA GLY A 527 29.47 -8.72 9.97
C GLY A 527 28.54 -9.45 10.95
N PRO A 528 27.38 -9.96 10.48
CA PRO A 528 26.34 -10.54 11.32
C PRO A 528 26.69 -11.92 11.90
N GLY A 529 27.65 -12.63 11.32
CA GLY A 529 28.09 -13.95 11.80
C GLY A 529 29.22 -13.92 12.84
N HIS A 530 29.72 -12.74 13.21
CA HIS A 530 30.89 -12.61 14.08
C HIS A 530 30.51 -12.30 15.52
N LEU A 531 31.20 -12.95 16.46
CA LEU A 531 31.14 -12.59 17.87
C LEU A 531 31.75 -11.20 18.07
N PHE A 532 31.08 -10.35 18.83
CA PHE A 532 31.57 -9.03 19.17
C PHE A 532 31.64 -8.84 20.70
N PRO A 533 32.74 -8.30 21.24
CA PRO A 533 32.82 -7.97 22.66
C PRO A 533 32.03 -6.68 22.94
N ILE A 534 31.26 -6.68 24.03
CA ILE A 534 30.62 -5.48 24.60
C ILE A 534 31.49 -5.02 25.77
N LYS A 535 31.99 -3.79 25.71
CA LYS A 535 32.93 -3.25 26.72
C LYS A 535 32.39 -1.95 27.32
N PRO A 536 32.42 -1.77 28.64
CA PRO A 536 32.24 -0.45 29.24
C PRO A 536 33.43 0.46 28.88
N THR A 537 33.17 1.69 28.46
CA THR A 537 34.23 2.66 28.10
C THR A 537 34.69 3.51 29.30
N GLY A 538 33.99 3.43 30.44
CA GLY A 538 34.39 4.03 31.72
C GLY A 538 34.08 5.52 31.88
N ALA A 539 33.64 6.21 30.84
CA ALA A 539 33.15 7.59 30.92
C ALA A 539 31.62 7.58 31.02
N ALA A 540 31.06 8.03 32.15
CA ALA A 540 29.61 8.27 32.24
C ALA A 540 29.27 9.44 31.31
N ARG A 541 28.47 9.19 30.26
CA ARG A 541 27.90 10.28 29.46
C ARG A 541 26.93 11.08 30.32
N THR A 542 26.87 12.38 30.05
CA THR A 542 25.83 13.27 30.61
C THR A 542 24.52 13.22 29.82
N VAL A 543 24.53 12.61 28.64
CA VAL A 543 23.38 12.53 27.72
C VAL A 543 23.26 11.10 27.16
N PRO A 544 22.08 10.47 27.23
CA PRO A 544 21.85 9.15 26.62
C PRO A 544 21.76 9.27 25.09
N GLY A 545 21.85 8.12 24.41
CA GLY A 545 21.75 8.03 22.96
C GLY A 545 22.69 7.01 22.35
N THR A 546 22.66 6.88 21.02
CA THR A 546 23.48 5.92 20.27
C THR A 546 24.35 6.65 19.25
N THR A 547 25.53 6.10 18.98
CA THR A 547 26.41 6.48 17.90
C THR A 547 26.80 5.23 17.14
N ILE A 548 26.39 5.15 15.88
CA ILE A 548 26.72 4.06 14.96
C ILE A 548 27.72 4.62 13.95
N ARG A 549 28.93 4.07 13.92
CA ARG A 549 29.94 4.38 12.92
C ARG A 549 30.14 3.16 12.01
N LEU A 550 29.70 3.29 10.76
CA LEU A 550 29.92 2.32 9.69
C LEU A 550 31.22 2.65 8.96
N TYR A 551 32.08 1.65 8.74
CA TYR A 551 33.28 1.80 7.91
C TYR A 551 32.92 1.41 6.49
N LEU A 552 32.92 2.39 5.59
CA LEU A 552 32.39 2.25 4.24
C LEU A 552 33.29 1.38 3.37
N ASP A 553 32.68 0.53 2.56
CA ASP A 553 33.39 -0.32 1.61
C ASP A 553 33.55 0.40 0.26
N GLN A 554 34.78 0.76 -0.08
CA GLN A 554 35.12 1.48 -1.32
C GLN A 554 35.08 0.59 -2.56
N GLU A 555 35.11 -0.74 -2.43
CA GLU A 555 34.98 -1.65 -3.57
C GLU A 555 33.52 -1.82 -3.99
N VAL A 556 32.58 -1.58 -3.06
CA VAL A 556 31.14 -1.78 -3.26
C VAL A 556 30.43 -0.47 -3.63
N LEU A 557 30.84 0.66 -3.06
CA LEU A 557 30.19 1.96 -3.25
C LEU A 557 30.83 2.74 -4.42
N PRO A 558 30.03 3.44 -5.25
CA PRO A 558 30.54 4.39 -6.23
C PRO A 558 31.43 5.47 -5.57
N GLU A 559 32.46 5.94 -6.28
CA GLU A 559 33.39 6.97 -5.77
C GLU A 559 32.70 8.28 -5.37
N ASP A 560 31.57 8.61 -6.01
CA ASP A 560 30.77 9.82 -5.77
C ASP A 560 29.59 9.61 -4.80
N TRP A 561 29.44 8.41 -4.23
CA TRP A 561 28.33 8.10 -3.33
C TRP A 561 28.43 8.90 -2.02
N SER A 562 27.31 9.51 -1.62
CA SER A 562 27.21 10.23 -0.35
C SER A 562 25.90 9.98 0.36
N ALA A 563 25.97 9.56 1.62
CA ALA A 563 24.82 9.42 2.50
C ALA A 563 24.08 10.75 2.69
N VAL A 564 24.79 11.88 2.64
CA VAL A 564 24.18 13.22 2.73
C VAL A 564 23.30 13.49 1.52
N ASN A 565 23.77 13.16 0.31
CA ASN A 565 22.97 13.28 -0.92
C ASN A 565 21.76 12.35 -0.88
N VAL A 566 21.90 11.15 -0.32
CA VAL A 566 20.77 10.21 -0.13
C VAL A 566 19.74 10.78 0.84
N LEU A 567 20.15 11.31 1.99
CA LEU A 567 19.23 11.96 2.94
C LEU A 567 18.58 13.20 2.33
N GLU A 568 19.34 14.04 1.63
CA GLU A 568 18.82 15.20 0.89
C GLU A 568 17.81 14.80 -0.20
N ARG A 569 18.01 13.62 -0.81
CA ARG A 569 17.09 13.03 -1.78
C ARG A 569 15.80 12.47 -1.13
N LEU A 570 15.87 11.93 0.08
CA LEU A 570 14.76 11.17 0.67
C LEU A 570 14.01 11.90 1.79
N LEU A 571 14.69 12.71 2.60
CA LEU A 571 14.12 13.37 3.79
C LEU A 571 13.60 14.76 3.45
N GLY A 572 12.27 14.91 3.44
CA GLY A 572 11.61 16.20 3.22
C GLY A 572 11.41 16.98 4.52
N ILE A 573 10.91 16.30 5.55
CA ILE A 573 10.56 16.89 6.85
C ILE A 573 11.19 16.06 7.96
N ALA A 574 12.06 16.64 8.78
CA ALA A 574 12.60 15.95 9.95
C ALA A 574 11.73 16.22 11.17
N GLU A 575 11.34 15.21 11.94
CA GLU A 575 10.56 15.43 13.17
C GLU A 575 11.40 16.08 14.30
N PHE A 576 12.69 15.75 14.30
CA PHE A 576 13.71 16.26 15.21
C PHE A 576 14.79 16.99 14.41
N GLU A 577 15.58 17.81 15.10
CA GLU A 577 16.68 18.54 14.45
C GLU A 577 17.63 17.51 13.82
N THR A 578 17.86 17.64 12.51
CA THR A 578 18.70 16.70 11.77
C THR A 578 19.77 17.46 11.00
N VAL A 579 21.03 17.06 11.15
CA VAL A 579 22.17 17.66 10.45
C VAL A 579 23.00 16.58 9.78
N ALA A 580 23.29 16.72 8.49
CA ALA A 580 24.10 15.79 7.73
C ALA A 580 25.30 16.51 7.09
N THR A 581 26.52 15.98 7.25
CA THR A 581 27.76 16.60 6.80
C THR A 581 28.64 15.63 6.01
N HIS A 582 29.15 16.05 4.85
CA HIS A 582 30.15 15.34 4.06
C HIS A 582 31.15 16.34 3.45
N GLY A 583 32.37 16.38 3.97
CA GLY A 583 33.35 17.40 3.58
C GLY A 583 32.83 18.81 3.92
N GLU A 584 32.76 19.69 2.91
CA GLU A 584 32.20 21.04 3.05
C GLU A 584 30.67 21.10 2.87
N HIS A 585 30.04 20.00 2.42
CA HIS A 585 28.59 19.93 2.21
C HIS A 585 27.87 19.68 3.54
N VAL A 586 27.11 20.67 4.01
CA VAL A 586 26.33 20.59 5.25
C VAL A 586 24.87 20.82 4.94
N VAL A 587 24.03 19.85 5.29
CA VAL A 587 22.58 19.92 5.15
C VAL A 587 21.93 19.91 6.53
N ARG A 588 20.99 20.84 6.76
CA ARG A 588 20.22 20.95 8.01
C ARG A 588 18.73 20.89 7.73
N TRP A 589 18.02 20.15 8.56
CA TRP A 589 16.56 20.11 8.61
C TRP A 589 16.10 20.65 9.96
N GLU A 590 15.36 21.76 9.90
CA GLU A 590 14.67 22.31 11.05
C GLU A 590 13.48 21.40 11.43
N PRO A 591 13.20 21.19 12.72
CA PRO A 591 12.11 20.33 13.16
C PRO A 591 10.76 20.71 12.54
N ARG A 592 10.12 19.72 11.91
CA ARG A 592 8.78 19.76 11.29
C ARG A 592 8.63 20.74 10.12
N GLN A 593 9.72 21.27 9.58
CA GLN A 593 9.70 22.15 8.42
C GLN A 593 10.10 21.38 7.16
N LEU A 594 9.40 21.66 6.06
CA LEU A 594 9.76 21.12 4.74
C LEU A 594 10.99 21.85 4.22
N ARG A 595 12.04 21.09 3.93
CA ARG A 595 13.24 21.63 3.27
C ARG A 595 13.00 21.73 1.77
N GLN A 596 13.06 22.94 1.23
CA GLN A 596 12.97 23.19 -0.22
C GLN A 596 14.19 22.64 -0.98
N ARG A 597 13.98 22.22 -2.22
CA ARG A 597 15.08 21.88 -3.15
C ARG A 597 15.49 23.05 -4.04
N ALA A 598 16.76 23.04 -4.45
CA ALA A 598 17.24 23.85 -5.55
C ALA A 598 16.79 23.24 -6.90
N ASP A 599 16.41 24.07 -7.86
CA ASP A 599 15.70 23.76 -9.13
C ASP A 599 16.40 22.76 -10.11
N HIS A 600 17.47 22.06 -9.72
CA HIS A 600 18.34 21.30 -10.65
C HIS A 600 18.60 19.81 -10.32
N VAL A 601 17.92 19.21 -9.35
CA VAL A 601 18.10 17.77 -9.08
C VAL A 601 17.14 16.93 -9.93
N ASP A 602 17.67 15.92 -10.60
CA ASP A 602 16.95 14.94 -11.42
C ASP A 602 15.68 14.46 -10.68
N ARG A 603 14.51 14.61 -11.32
CA ARG A 603 13.17 14.39 -10.71
C ARG A 603 12.88 12.93 -10.33
N ARG A 604 13.87 12.04 -10.43
CA ARG A 604 13.67 10.60 -10.24
C ARG A 604 13.94 10.19 -8.79
N GLY A 605 12.87 9.85 -8.08
CA GLY A 605 12.92 9.07 -6.84
C GLY A 605 13.25 9.85 -5.56
N GLY A 606 12.74 11.07 -5.38
CA GLY A 606 12.91 11.83 -4.13
C GLY A 606 12.05 13.09 -4.07
N VAL A 607 12.04 13.77 -2.92
CA VAL A 607 11.25 14.99 -2.64
C VAL A 607 11.40 16.06 -3.73
N SER A 608 10.33 16.43 -4.41
CA SER A 608 10.34 17.33 -5.57
C SER A 608 9.88 18.76 -5.28
N ALA A 609 9.24 19.00 -4.12
CA ALA A 609 8.63 20.29 -3.81
C ALA A 609 9.61 21.48 -3.79
N ALA A 610 9.27 22.52 -4.55
CA ALA A 610 10.08 23.73 -4.71
C ALA A 610 9.23 24.99 -4.94
N GLY A 611 9.89 26.15 -4.91
CA GLY A 611 9.26 27.46 -5.09
C GLY A 611 8.54 27.94 -3.84
N LYS A 612 7.44 28.68 -4.02
CA LYS A 612 6.61 29.13 -2.91
C LYS A 612 5.95 27.95 -2.17
N LEU A 613 6.05 27.94 -0.84
CA LEU A 613 5.40 26.97 0.04
C LEU A 613 4.35 27.65 0.92
N VAL A 614 3.18 27.03 1.05
CA VAL A 614 2.08 27.49 1.90
C VAL A 614 1.64 26.33 2.81
N PRO A 615 2.09 26.28 4.08
CA PRO A 615 1.66 25.26 5.02
C PRO A 615 0.21 25.51 5.49
N TRP A 616 -0.57 24.44 5.66
CA TRP A 616 -1.89 24.51 6.28
C TRP A 616 -1.78 24.35 7.81
N GLU A 617 -1.91 25.45 8.55
CA GLU A 617 -1.83 25.49 10.01
C GLU A 617 -2.94 24.70 10.73
N GLY A 618 -4.06 24.42 10.04
CA GLY A 618 -5.20 23.68 10.59
C GLY A 618 -5.09 22.15 10.50
N ALA A 619 -3.95 21.62 10.05
CA ALA A 619 -3.79 20.18 9.87
C ALA A 619 -3.91 19.41 11.21
N PRO A 620 -4.60 18.25 11.25
CA PRO A 620 -4.75 17.48 12.47
C PRO A 620 -3.40 16.91 12.94
N PRO A 621 -3.22 16.65 14.25
CA PRO A 621 -2.01 16.01 14.77
C PRO A 621 -1.74 14.70 14.04
N GLY A 622 -0.51 14.55 13.55
CA GLY A 622 -0.10 13.39 12.75
C GLY A 622 -0.16 13.61 11.23
N ALA A 623 -0.66 14.74 10.74
CA ALA A 623 -0.61 15.08 9.32
C ALA A 623 -0.03 16.49 9.10
N GLN A 624 0.67 16.69 7.99
CA GLN A 624 1.01 18.02 7.49
C GLN A 624 0.64 18.11 6.02
N VAL A 625 0.03 19.23 5.62
CA VAL A 625 -0.29 19.53 4.22
C VAL A 625 0.35 20.87 3.88
N ILE A 626 1.20 20.88 2.86
CA ILE A 626 1.96 22.06 2.45
C ILE A 626 1.81 22.22 0.95
N TRP A 627 1.13 23.28 0.51
CA TRP A 627 1.00 23.58 -0.90
C TRP A 627 2.33 24.10 -1.46
N CYS A 628 2.68 23.67 -2.67
CA CYS A 628 3.93 24.04 -3.31
C CYS A 628 3.72 24.53 -4.75
N GLU A 629 4.48 25.55 -5.14
CA GLU A 629 4.43 26.13 -6.48
C GLU A 629 4.86 25.15 -7.57
N ARG A 630 5.83 24.27 -7.27
CA ARG A 630 6.34 23.26 -8.19
C ARG A 630 6.55 21.94 -7.47
N GLY A 631 6.30 20.83 -8.17
CA GLY A 631 6.42 19.48 -7.63
C GLY A 631 5.27 19.15 -6.67
N GLY A 632 5.43 18.08 -5.91
CA GLY A 632 4.46 17.57 -4.94
C GLY A 632 4.90 16.18 -4.50
N ASP A 633 4.69 15.85 -3.23
CA ASP A 633 5.25 14.62 -2.65
C ASP A 633 4.36 14.03 -1.56
N LEU A 634 4.29 12.71 -1.53
CA LEU A 634 3.76 11.97 -0.39
C LEU A 634 4.92 11.50 0.49
N LEU A 635 4.90 11.93 1.75
CA LEU A 635 5.89 11.58 2.76
C LEU A 635 5.26 10.73 3.86
N VAL A 636 6.02 9.77 4.38
CA VAL A 636 5.69 9.01 5.58
C VAL A 636 6.81 9.20 6.60
N ASP A 637 6.47 9.71 7.78
CA ASP A 637 7.45 10.05 8.82
C ASP A 637 8.58 10.96 8.31
N GLY A 638 8.21 11.86 7.37
CA GLY A 638 9.12 12.81 6.74
C GLY A 638 9.90 12.32 5.54
N LEU A 639 9.85 11.01 5.24
CA LEU A 639 10.59 10.38 4.15
C LEU A 639 9.71 10.19 2.92
N TYR A 640 10.28 10.45 1.75
CA TYR A 640 9.65 10.26 0.44
C TYR A 640 9.18 8.82 0.21
N ILE A 641 8.00 8.67 -0.36
CA ILE A 641 7.45 7.40 -0.87
C ILE A 641 7.34 7.49 -2.39
N SER A 642 7.83 6.46 -3.08
CA SER A 642 7.67 6.30 -4.52
C SER A 642 6.23 5.91 -4.87
N SER A 643 5.69 6.61 -5.86
CA SER A 643 4.37 6.32 -6.43
C SER A 643 4.40 5.21 -7.47
N VAL A 644 5.55 4.92 -8.10
CA VAL A 644 5.62 3.99 -9.24
C VAL A 644 5.85 2.54 -8.77
N ALA A 645 4.78 1.74 -8.70
CA ALA A 645 4.94 0.29 -8.73
C ALA A 645 5.69 -0.10 -10.03
N SER A 646 6.78 -0.86 -9.90
CA SER A 646 7.56 -1.39 -11.03
C SER A 646 6.62 -1.88 -12.14
N ARG A 647 6.86 -1.43 -13.38
CA ARG A 647 6.04 -1.67 -14.59
C ARG A 647 5.89 -3.15 -14.99
N SER A 648 6.22 -4.10 -14.12
CA SER A 648 6.27 -5.55 -14.38
C SER A 648 5.11 -6.34 -13.80
N ASP A 649 4.32 -5.79 -12.88
CA ASP A 649 3.31 -6.59 -12.17
C ASP A 649 1.90 -6.21 -12.65
N THR A 650 1.22 -7.20 -13.21
CA THR A 650 -0.12 -7.15 -13.84
C THR A 650 -1.28 -6.81 -12.90
N GLU A 651 -0.99 -6.39 -11.67
CA GLU A 651 -1.96 -5.92 -10.67
C GLU A 651 -1.47 -4.60 -10.03
N ALA A 652 -1.08 -3.63 -10.87
CA ALA A 652 -0.68 -2.32 -10.39
C ALA A 652 -1.83 -1.66 -9.61
N GLN A 653 -1.69 -1.57 -8.29
CA GLN A 653 -2.50 -0.69 -7.46
C GLN A 653 -2.38 0.75 -7.99
N PRO A 654 -3.46 1.55 -7.93
CA PRO A 654 -3.43 2.93 -8.35
C PRO A 654 -2.34 3.71 -7.62
N THR A 655 -1.43 4.28 -8.38
CA THR A 655 -0.37 5.16 -7.91
C THR A 655 -1.01 6.49 -7.50
N ILE A 656 -1.00 6.84 -6.21
CA ILE A 656 -1.45 8.15 -5.75
C ILE A 656 -0.27 9.12 -5.92
N ASP A 657 -0.16 9.72 -7.10
CA ASP A 657 0.72 10.87 -7.32
C ASP A 657 0.00 12.12 -6.84
N VAL A 658 0.66 12.90 -5.99
CA VAL A 658 0.18 14.23 -5.55
C VAL A 658 1.08 15.29 -6.17
N SER A 659 0.47 16.29 -6.83
CA SER A 659 1.18 17.42 -7.43
C SER A 659 0.63 18.74 -6.91
N GLY A 660 1.49 19.75 -6.78
CA GLY A 660 1.15 21.04 -6.18
C GLY A 660 0.99 21.01 -4.65
N VAL A 661 1.18 19.85 -4.02
CA VAL A 661 1.06 19.67 -2.57
C VAL A 661 2.02 18.61 -2.04
N VAL A 662 2.57 18.85 -0.86
CA VAL A 662 3.27 17.87 -0.04
C VAL A 662 2.36 17.44 1.10
N VAL A 663 2.12 16.13 1.20
CA VAL A 663 1.39 15.54 2.33
C VAL A 663 2.33 14.64 3.12
N ASN A 664 2.54 14.95 4.39
CA ASN A 664 3.33 14.13 5.31
C ASN A 664 2.41 13.41 6.30
N LEU A 665 2.42 12.09 6.26
CA LEU A 665 1.63 11.21 7.14
C LEU A 665 2.53 10.66 8.25
N THR A 666 2.13 10.89 9.49
CA THR A 666 2.88 10.50 10.70
C THR A 666 1.94 10.02 11.80
N GLY A 667 2.47 9.32 12.80
CA GLY A 667 1.69 8.90 13.97
C GLY A 667 0.40 8.13 13.60
N PRO A 668 -0.80 8.62 13.97
CA PRO A 668 -2.07 7.95 13.68
C PRO A 668 -2.42 7.84 12.19
N TYR A 669 -1.85 8.69 11.34
CA TYR A 669 -2.05 8.67 9.89
C TYR A 669 -1.00 7.85 9.14
N SER A 670 0.02 7.32 9.82
CA SER A 670 1.07 6.53 9.19
C SER A 670 0.51 5.19 8.66
N PRO A 671 0.76 4.80 7.39
CA PRO A 671 0.22 3.57 6.79
C PRO A 671 0.60 2.29 7.55
N LYS A 672 -0.34 1.34 7.64
CA LYS A 672 -0.16 0.07 8.36
C LYS A 672 0.71 -0.94 7.62
N ASN A 673 0.71 -0.91 6.29
CA ASN A 673 1.54 -1.77 5.44
C ASN A 673 2.32 -0.94 4.41
N LEU A 674 3.65 -1.02 4.51
CA LEU A 674 4.58 -0.50 3.51
C LEU A 674 5.31 -1.69 2.88
N SER A 675 5.87 -1.50 1.69
CA SER A 675 6.80 -2.45 1.07
C SER A 675 8.00 -2.77 2.00
N VAL A 676 8.69 -3.88 1.74
CA VAL A 676 9.85 -4.30 2.54
C VAL A 676 10.97 -3.25 2.52
N ASP A 677 11.16 -2.57 1.39
CA ASP A 677 12.10 -1.45 1.23
C ASP A 677 11.52 -0.09 1.70
N ARG A 678 10.29 -0.07 2.21
CA ARG A 678 9.57 1.11 2.72
C ARG A 678 9.49 2.26 1.71
N THR A 679 9.54 1.95 0.42
CA THR A 679 9.44 2.93 -0.66
C THR A 679 8.04 3.03 -1.25
N THR A 680 7.13 2.12 -0.94
CA THR A 680 5.77 2.10 -1.49
C THR A 680 4.76 1.81 -0.39
N ILE A 681 3.60 2.46 -0.44
CA ILE A 681 2.45 2.19 0.43
C ILE A 681 1.65 1.04 -0.18
N LEU A 682 1.35 0.01 0.62
CA LEU A 682 0.55 -1.15 0.18
C LEU A 682 -0.94 -1.02 0.55
N ASP A 683 -1.26 -0.07 1.43
CA ASP A 683 -2.63 0.27 1.84
C ASP A 683 -3.27 1.28 0.85
N ASP A 684 -4.61 1.27 0.73
CA ASP A 684 -5.33 2.35 0.06
C ASP A 684 -5.45 3.56 1.01
N VAL A 685 -4.71 4.63 0.73
CA VAL A 685 -4.72 5.88 1.53
C VAL A 685 -5.55 7.00 0.88
N SER A 686 -6.26 6.71 -0.23
CA SER A 686 -6.97 7.72 -1.02
C SER A 686 -8.02 8.47 -0.19
N GLU A 687 -8.83 7.75 0.60
CA GLU A 687 -9.84 8.37 1.46
C GLU A 687 -9.23 9.28 2.54
N THR A 688 -8.09 8.89 3.09
CA THR A 688 -7.38 9.66 4.11
C THR A 688 -6.83 10.94 3.50
N LEU A 689 -6.21 10.86 2.32
CA LEU A 689 -5.72 12.03 1.58
C LEU A 689 -6.87 12.96 1.19
N HIS A 690 -7.97 12.42 0.68
CA HIS A 690 -9.15 13.23 0.35
C HIS A 690 -9.73 13.95 1.57
N ALA A 691 -9.77 13.30 2.74
CA ALA A 691 -10.26 13.89 3.98
C ALA A 691 -9.35 15.02 4.49
N LEU A 692 -8.04 14.93 4.27
CA LEU A 692 -7.07 15.98 4.62
C LEU A 692 -7.08 17.15 3.62
N LEU A 693 -7.14 16.85 2.32
CA LEU A 693 -7.00 17.85 1.25
C LEU A 693 -8.23 18.76 1.10
N ARG A 694 -9.46 18.28 1.38
CA ARG A 694 -10.68 19.11 1.32
C ARG A 694 -10.63 20.35 2.22
N PRO A 695 -10.43 20.24 3.55
CA PRO A 695 -10.31 21.40 4.42
C PRO A 695 -9.03 22.20 4.16
N ALA A 696 -7.93 21.56 3.75
CA ALA A 696 -6.69 22.26 3.38
C ALA A 696 -6.88 23.17 2.15
N ALA A 697 -7.62 22.70 1.14
CA ALA A 697 -7.91 23.48 -0.06
C ALA A 697 -8.77 24.70 0.27
N ARG A 698 -9.73 24.54 1.19
CA ARG A 698 -10.51 25.67 1.71
C ARG A 698 -9.65 26.73 2.38
N ALA A 699 -8.72 26.31 3.24
CA ALA A 699 -7.81 27.23 3.89
C ALA A 699 -6.91 27.99 2.88
N LEU A 700 -6.39 27.31 1.86
CA LEU A 700 -5.60 27.95 0.80
C LEU A 700 -6.39 29.01 0.03
N VAL A 701 -7.66 28.74 -0.26
CA VAL A 701 -8.53 29.67 -1.00
C VAL A 701 -8.93 30.88 -0.14
N GLU A 702 -9.17 30.67 1.16
CA GLU A 702 -9.54 31.76 2.10
C GLU A 702 -8.38 32.74 2.34
N ASP A 703 -7.14 32.25 2.35
CA ASP A 703 -5.92 33.05 2.47
C ASP A 703 -4.97 32.73 1.30
N ASP A 704 -5.37 33.13 0.08
CA ASP A 704 -4.53 32.97 -1.10
C ASP A 704 -3.32 33.87 -0.97
N HIS A 705 -2.20 33.30 -0.54
CA HIS A 705 -0.92 33.98 -0.54
C HIS A 705 -0.41 34.25 -1.96
N GLY A 706 -1.21 34.15 -3.03
CA GLY A 706 -0.81 34.34 -4.42
C GLY A 706 -0.21 33.08 -5.03
N LEU A 707 -0.62 31.91 -4.54
CA LEU A 707 -0.24 30.62 -5.12
C LEU A 707 -1.24 30.22 -6.22
N LEU A 708 -2.53 30.57 -6.05
CA LEU A 708 -3.62 30.24 -6.97
C LEU A 708 -3.57 31.11 -8.24
N THR A 709 -2.54 30.90 -9.05
CA THR A 709 -2.37 31.52 -10.36
C THR A 709 -2.88 30.62 -11.48
N ASP A 710 -3.10 31.19 -12.67
CA ASP A 710 -3.50 30.41 -13.85
C ASP A 710 -2.47 29.33 -14.19
N SER A 711 -1.18 29.69 -14.18
CA SER A 711 -0.10 28.76 -14.49
C SER A 711 0.02 27.63 -13.48
N TRP A 712 -0.22 27.92 -12.19
CA TRP A 712 -0.14 26.92 -11.14
C TRP A 712 -1.31 25.94 -11.21
N LEU A 713 -2.54 26.44 -11.31
CA LEU A 713 -3.71 25.57 -11.40
C LEU A 713 -3.72 24.73 -12.70
N SER A 714 -3.19 25.26 -13.80
CA SER A 714 -2.93 24.48 -15.02
C SER A 714 -1.91 23.36 -14.77
N ALA A 715 -0.77 23.64 -14.13
CA ALA A 715 0.24 22.61 -13.86
C ALA A 715 -0.30 21.50 -12.94
N VAL A 716 -1.05 21.88 -11.89
CA VAL A 716 -1.74 20.90 -11.03
C VAL A 716 -2.79 20.13 -11.83
N SER A 717 -3.55 20.78 -12.71
CA SER A 717 -4.53 20.11 -13.57
C SER A 717 -3.90 19.13 -14.56
N ASP A 718 -2.64 19.28 -14.95
CA ASP A 718 -1.98 18.34 -15.87
C ASP A 718 -1.48 17.08 -15.14
N GLU A 719 -1.10 17.22 -13.86
CA GLU A 719 -0.51 16.14 -13.06
C GLU A 719 -1.52 15.47 -12.09
N ASP A 720 -2.39 16.24 -11.46
CA ASP A 720 -3.43 15.79 -10.50
C ASP A 720 -4.78 16.54 -10.73
N PRO A 721 -5.61 16.06 -11.68
CA PRO A 721 -6.89 16.69 -12.03
C PRO A 721 -7.91 16.67 -10.90
N TRP A 722 -7.84 15.68 -9.99
CA TRP A 722 -8.73 15.61 -8.83
C TRP A 722 -8.54 16.82 -7.93
N LEU A 723 -7.28 17.12 -7.62
CA LEU A 723 -6.91 18.21 -6.74
C LEU A 723 -7.25 19.56 -7.37
N ALA A 724 -7.02 19.70 -8.68
CA ALA A 724 -7.41 20.88 -9.43
C ALA A 724 -8.93 21.12 -9.40
N ASP A 725 -9.74 20.06 -9.53
CA ASP A 725 -11.20 20.13 -9.45
C ASP A 725 -11.68 20.53 -8.06
N LEU A 726 -11.06 19.96 -7.02
CA LEU A 726 -11.32 20.31 -5.63
C LEU A 726 -11.05 21.80 -5.42
N LEU A 727 -9.87 22.30 -5.81
CA LEU A 727 -9.47 23.70 -5.67
C LEU A 727 -10.44 24.62 -6.42
N THR A 728 -10.78 24.29 -7.66
CA THR A 728 -11.75 25.04 -8.49
C THR A 728 -13.11 25.12 -7.80
N SER A 729 -13.62 23.98 -7.31
CA SER A 729 -14.90 23.92 -6.61
C SER A 729 -14.88 24.74 -5.32
N THR A 730 -13.77 24.71 -4.59
CA THR A 730 -13.58 25.47 -3.36
C THR A 730 -13.52 26.98 -3.63
N VAL A 731 -12.80 27.43 -4.67
CA VAL A 731 -12.78 28.85 -5.10
C VAL A 731 -14.20 29.34 -5.33
N ARG A 732 -15.04 28.56 -6.03
CA ARG A 732 -16.44 28.92 -6.29
C ARG A 732 -17.30 29.02 -5.03
N GLN A 733 -17.04 28.21 -4.02
CA GLN A 733 -17.81 28.19 -2.78
C GLN A 733 -17.41 29.33 -1.83
N VAL A 734 -16.13 29.71 -1.82
CA VAL A 734 -15.56 30.65 -0.85
C VAL A 734 -15.47 32.07 -1.42
N VAL A 735 -15.05 32.22 -2.67
CA VAL A 735 -14.77 33.53 -3.29
C VAL A 735 -16.07 34.14 -3.79
N SER A 736 -16.71 34.94 -2.94
CA SER A 736 -17.93 35.71 -3.26
C SER A 736 -17.64 37.12 -3.78
N THR A 737 -16.48 37.69 -3.43
CA THR A 737 -16.03 39.03 -3.85
C THR A 737 -14.54 39.03 -4.19
N ALA A 738 -14.21 39.14 -5.48
CA ALA A 738 -12.83 39.27 -5.95
C ALA A 738 -12.70 40.54 -6.83
N PRO A 739 -11.49 41.09 -7.01
CA PRO A 739 -11.30 42.26 -7.87
C PRO A 739 -11.84 41.99 -9.29
N PRO A 740 -12.55 42.95 -9.91
CA PRO A 740 -13.04 42.82 -11.27
C PRO A 740 -11.94 42.41 -12.24
N SER A 741 -12.19 41.39 -13.06
CA SER A 741 -11.26 40.78 -14.02
C SER A 741 -10.06 40.06 -13.41
N SER A 742 -10.08 39.72 -12.11
CA SER A 742 -9.06 38.85 -11.51
C SER A 742 -9.26 37.37 -11.86
N PHE A 743 -8.19 36.58 -11.80
CA PHE A 743 -8.24 35.14 -12.06
C PHE A 743 -9.26 34.42 -11.17
N LEU A 744 -9.26 34.71 -9.86
CA LEU A 744 -10.18 34.07 -8.91
C LEU A 744 -11.64 34.46 -9.15
N GLU A 745 -11.94 35.69 -9.59
CA GLU A 745 -13.31 36.08 -9.97
C GLU A 745 -13.80 35.29 -11.18
N LEU A 746 -12.94 35.11 -12.19
CA LEU A 746 -13.25 34.36 -13.39
C LEU A 746 -13.52 32.87 -13.06
N VAL A 747 -12.68 32.28 -12.22
CA VAL A 747 -12.85 30.90 -11.73
C VAL A 747 -14.11 30.76 -10.88
N SER A 748 -14.39 31.72 -9.99
CA SER A 748 -15.61 31.72 -9.17
C SER A 748 -16.88 31.72 -10.04
N ARG A 749 -16.90 32.55 -11.08
CA ARG A 749 -18.05 32.72 -11.99
C ARG A 749 -18.24 31.56 -12.96
N GLY A 750 -17.19 31.18 -13.69
CA GLY A 750 -17.27 30.28 -14.85
C GLY A 750 -16.58 28.92 -14.66
N GLY A 751 -15.96 28.70 -13.50
CA GLY A 751 -15.06 27.57 -13.27
C GLY A 751 -13.71 27.75 -13.96
N PHE A 752 -12.89 26.70 -13.97
CA PHE A 752 -11.58 26.70 -14.60
C PHE A 752 -11.54 25.68 -15.75
N TYR A 753 -11.25 26.18 -16.94
CA TYR A 753 -10.97 25.40 -18.15
C TYR A 753 -9.67 25.97 -18.71
N GLY A 754 -8.59 25.20 -18.72
CA GLY A 754 -7.22 25.70 -18.98
C GLY A 754 -7.07 26.49 -20.29
N THR A 755 -7.86 26.15 -21.31
CA THR A 755 -7.85 26.88 -22.60
C THR A 755 -8.53 28.26 -22.53
N ASP A 756 -9.39 28.51 -21.53
CA ASP A 756 -10.14 29.76 -21.42
C ASP A 756 -9.26 30.99 -21.15
N ARG A 757 -8.04 30.79 -20.64
CA ARG A 757 -7.06 31.86 -20.38
C ARG A 757 -6.80 32.75 -21.60
N LYS A 758 -7.04 32.22 -22.81
CA LYS A 758 -6.86 32.94 -24.08
C LYS A 758 -8.02 33.91 -24.38
N PHE A 759 -9.15 33.86 -23.67
CA PHE A 759 -10.29 34.79 -23.84
C PHE A 759 -10.20 36.06 -22.99
N VAL A 760 -9.37 36.04 -21.95
CA VAL A 760 -9.22 37.16 -21.01
C VAL A 760 -8.15 38.11 -21.54
N PRO A 761 -8.46 39.42 -21.74
CA PRO A 761 -7.47 40.38 -22.19
C PRO A 761 -6.32 40.47 -21.19
N ARG A 762 -5.08 40.17 -21.61
CA ARG A 762 -3.90 40.44 -20.77
C ARG A 762 -3.72 41.95 -20.65
N SER A 763 -3.47 42.44 -19.44
CA SER A 763 -3.37 43.86 -19.12
C SER A 763 -2.26 44.62 -19.87
N ASP A 764 -1.30 43.93 -20.50
CA ASP A 764 -0.04 44.57 -20.92
C ASP A 764 0.15 44.83 -22.42
N HIS A 765 -0.49 44.13 -23.38
CA HIS A 765 -0.15 44.31 -24.80
C HIS A 765 -1.34 44.35 -25.78
N SER A 766 -1.58 45.56 -26.33
CA SER A 766 -2.41 45.89 -27.49
C SER A 766 -3.90 45.48 -27.44
N GLN A 767 -4.79 46.43 -27.74
CA GLN A 767 -6.26 46.28 -27.82
C GLN A 767 -6.74 45.35 -28.98
N ARG A 768 -5.95 44.36 -29.40
CA ARG A 768 -6.40 43.31 -30.32
C ARG A 768 -6.78 42.09 -29.50
N PHE A 769 -8.04 41.68 -29.63
CA PHE A 769 -8.47 40.39 -29.11
C PHE A 769 -7.61 39.28 -29.75
N PRO A 770 -7.05 38.35 -28.96
CA PRO A 770 -6.33 37.21 -29.50
C PRO A 770 -7.27 36.36 -30.37
N PRO A 771 -6.79 35.68 -31.43
CA PRO A 771 -7.62 34.78 -32.21
C PRO A 771 -8.20 33.67 -31.32
N LEU A 772 -9.39 33.17 -31.70
CA LEU A 772 -9.98 32.00 -31.06
C LEU A 772 -8.95 30.85 -31.07
N PRO A 773 -8.69 30.18 -29.92
CA PRO A 773 -7.67 29.15 -29.85
C PRO A 773 -7.93 28.03 -30.86
N THR A 774 -6.90 27.60 -31.59
CA THR A 774 -7.00 26.47 -32.53
C THR A 774 -7.35 25.17 -31.83
N GLU A 775 -6.98 25.03 -30.55
CA GLU A 775 -7.32 23.87 -29.73
C GLU A 775 -8.83 23.77 -29.47
N MET A 776 -9.58 24.86 -29.62
CA MET A 776 -11.04 24.86 -29.51
C MET A 776 -11.75 24.59 -30.85
N ASN A 777 -11.01 24.46 -31.95
CA ASN A 777 -11.57 24.05 -33.25
C ASN A 777 -12.20 22.66 -33.20
N SER A 778 -11.68 21.80 -32.31
CA SER A 778 -12.14 20.42 -32.14
C SER A 778 -13.39 20.32 -31.26
N LEU A 779 -13.71 21.33 -30.45
CA LEU A 779 -14.88 21.31 -29.56
C LEU A 779 -16.19 21.32 -30.37
N PRO A 780 -17.13 20.38 -30.09
CA PRO A 780 -18.48 20.43 -30.60
C PRO A 780 -19.15 21.74 -30.22
N TRP A 781 -20.03 22.23 -31.10
CA TRP A 781 -20.57 23.58 -30.99
C TRP A 781 -21.30 23.89 -29.67
N PRO A 782 -22.09 22.98 -29.05
CA PRO A 782 -22.69 23.24 -27.75
C PRO A 782 -21.67 23.53 -26.63
N TRP A 783 -20.50 22.88 -26.64
CA TRP A 783 -19.45 23.09 -25.64
C TRP A 783 -18.60 24.33 -25.95
N LEU A 784 -18.36 24.64 -27.23
CA LEU A 784 -17.73 25.91 -27.62
C LEU A 784 -18.64 27.10 -27.23
N LEU A 785 -19.95 27.00 -27.49
CA LEU A 785 -20.93 27.98 -27.05
C LEU A 785 -20.91 28.11 -25.53
N TRP A 786 -20.98 27.00 -24.79
CA TRP A 786 -20.85 26.98 -23.33
C TRP A 786 -19.64 27.77 -22.80
N ARG A 787 -18.43 27.52 -23.32
CA ARG A 787 -17.23 28.27 -22.89
C ARG A 787 -17.28 29.75 -23.27
N LEU A 788 -17.74 30.08 -24.48
CA LEU A 788 -17.85 31.48 -24.93
C LEU A 788 -18.88 32.29 -24.12
N LEU A 789 -19.98 31.66 -23.73
CA LEU A 789 -21.02 32.28 -22.91
C LEU A 789 -20.59 32.43 -21.43
N ALA A 790 -19.76 31.52 -20.91
CA ALA A 790 -19.26 31.57 -19.52
C ALA A 790 -18.43 32.83 -19.21
N HIS A 791 -17.83 33.45 -20.24
CA HIS A 791 -16.99 34.64 -20.13
C HIS A 791 -17.63 35.92 -20.63
N ARG A 792 -18.97 36.02 -20.63
CA ARG A 792 -19.68 37.25 -21.04
C ARG A 792 -19.35 38.45 -20.12
N PRO A 793 -19.31 39.69 -20.66
CA PRO A 793 -19.38 40.04 -22.09
C PRO A 793 -18.00 39.93 -22.77
N ASN A 794 -17.97 39.41 -23.99
CA ASN A 794 -16.78 39.39 -24.87
C ASN A 794 -17.18 39.52 -26.36
N PRO A 795 -16.27 39.90 -27.29
CA PRO A 795 -16.64 40.18 -28.68
C PRO A 795 -17.23 38.98 -29.44
N TRP A 796 -16.80 37.77 -29.10
CA TRP A 796 -17.34 36.55 -29.71
C TRP A 796 -18.78 36.33 -29.26
N SER A 797 -19.06 36.47 -27.96
CA SER A 797 -20.41 36.40 -27.41
C SER A 797 -21.32 37.49 -27.98
N ALA A 798 -20.79 38.69 -28.24
CA ALA A 798 -21.54 39.79 -28.88
C ALA A 798 -21.88 39.45 -30.34
N ALA A 799 -20.91 38.99 -31.14
CA ALA A 799 -21.14 38.57 -32.52
C ALA A 799 -22.14 37.40 -32.64
N LEU A 800 -22.14 36.49 -31.65
CA LEU A 800 -23.09 35.40 -31.55
C LEU A 800 -24.49 35.90 -31.16
N THR A 801 -24.62 36.77 -30.16
CA THR A 801 -25.89 37.38 -29.75
C THR A 801 -26.49 38.25 -30.88
N ASP A 802 -25.67 38.98 -31.64
CA ASP A 802 -26.12 39.78 -32.79
C ASP A 802 -26.77 38.90 -33.89
N ALA A 803 -26.23 37.70 -34.10
CA ALA A 803 -26.79 36.74 -35.05
C ALA A 803 -27.98 35.95 -34.48
N VAL A 804 -27.95 35.63 -33.17
CA VAL A 804 -28.92 34.80 -32.46
C VAL A 804 -29.26 35.42 -31.09
N PRO A 805 -30.23 36.36 -31.03
CA PRO A 805 -30.59 37.07 -29.80
C PRO A 805 -31.12 36.17 -28.66
N GLU A 806 -31.55 34.95 -28.98
CA GLU A 806 -32.00 33.96 -28.01
C GLU A 806 -30.91 33.60 -26.98
N LEU A 807 -29.64 33.74 -27.35
CA LEU A 807 -28.49 33.42 -26.48
C LEU A 807 -28.42 34.29 -25.22
N ASP A 808 -28.94 35.51 -25.24
CA ASP A 808 -28.98 36.40 -24.05
C ASP A 808 -29.91 35.87 -22.95
N ARG A 809 -30.85 34.97 -23.30
CA ARG A 809 -31.79 34.36 -22.36
C ARG A 809 -31.25 33.11 -21.68
N ILE A 810 -30.10 32.60 -22.13
CA ILE A 810 -29.45 31.44 -21.51
C ILE A 810 -28.91 31.87 -20.14
N GLY A 811 -29.47 31.27 -19.09
CA GLY A 811 -29.20 31.57 -17.68
C GLY A 811 -27.92 30.91 -17.14
N CYS A 812 -28.01 30.29 -15.97
CA CYS A 812 -26.86 29.73 -15.24
C CYS A 812 -26.18 28.58 -16.01
N LEU A 813 -25.02 28.87 -16.60
CA LEU A 813 -24.19 27.87 -17.28
C LEU A 813 -23.52 26.94 -16.27
N LEU A 814 -23.23 25.71 -16.70
CA LEU A 814 -22.46 24.79 -15.87
C LEU A 814 -21.03 25.35 -15.67
N PRO A 815 -20.52 25.47 -14.44
CA PRO A 815 -19.14 25.88 -14.21
C PRO A 815 -18.17 24.79 -14.68
N ALA A 816 -17.09 25.13 -15.37
CA ALA A 816 -16.09 24.14 -15.77
C ALA A 816 -15.21 23.70 -14.59
N LEU A 817 -14.88 22.43 -14.58
CA LEU A 817 -13.83 21.86 -13.77
C LEU A 817 -12.63 21.53 -14.66
N PRO A 818 -11.38 21.64 -14.17
CA PRO A 818 -10.19 21.31 -14.94
C PRO A 818 -10.24 19.90 -15.56
N SER A 819 -10.79 18.91 -14.86
CA SER A 819 -10.97 17.56 -15.40
C SER A 819 -11.91 17.50 -16.61
N ASP A 820 -12.87 18.43 -16.73
CA ASP A 820 -13.75 18.49 -17.90
C ASP A 820 -12.92 18.70 -19.17
N GLN A 821 -11.91 19.57 -19.13
CA GLN A 821 -11.05 19.80 -20.31
C GLN A 821 -10.38 18.50 -20.73
N LEU A 822 -9.80 17.76 -19.80
CA LEU A 822 -9.10 16.53 -20.12
C LEU A 822 -10.05 15.45 -20.69
N VAL A 823 -11.26 15.35 -20.14
CA VAL A 823 -12.31 14.45 -20.64
C VAL A 823 -12.74 14.86 -22.04
N LEU A 824 -12.95 16.16 -22.28
CA LEU A 824 -13.38 16.68 -23.57
C LEU A 824 -12.27 16.59 -24.64
N ASP A 825 -11.01 16.87 -24.30
CA ASP A 825 -9.88 16.79 -25.23
C ASP A 825 -9.72 15.35 -25.76
N HIS A 826 -9.87 14.33 -24.90
CA HIS A 826 -9.80 12.92 -25.30
C HIS A 826 -11.05 12.40 -26.01
N LEU A 827 -12.23 12.97 -25.73
CA LEU A 827 -13.45 12.71 -26.50
C LEU A 827 -13.27 13.09 -27.98
N LEU A 828 -12.37 14.05 -28.27
CA LEU A 828 -12.26 14.71 -29.58
C LEU A 828 -11.00 14.34 -30.35
N ASP A 829 -10.03 13.67 -29.72
CA ASP A 829 -8.76 13.28 -30.33
C ASP A 829 -8.91 12.24 -31.48
N ASN A 830 -10.11 11.64 -31.64
CA ASN A 830 -10.42 10.62 -32.65
C ASN A 830 -11.46 11.01 -33.71
N SER A 831 -11.95 12.27 -33.77
CA SER A 831 -12.93 12.66 -34.80
C SER A 831 -12.85 14.13 -35.19
N THR A 832 -12.93 14.40 -36.49
CA THR A 832 -13.37 15.69 -37.02
C THR A 832 -14.64 16.13 -36.27
N ALA A 833 -14.60 17.31 -35.63
CA ALA A 833 -15.69 18.00 -34.92
C ALA A 833 -17.07 17.52 -35.40
N PRO A 834 -17.77 16.68 -34.60
CA PRO A 834 -19.02 16.09 -35.03
C PRO A 834 -20.09 17.17 -35.25
N ALA A 835 -20.81 17.08 -36.37
CA ALA A 835 -22.03 17.86 -36.57
C ALA A 835 -23.11 17.46 -35.54
N PRO A 836 -24.10 18.31 -35.25
CA PRO A 836 -25.24 17.95 -34.42
C PRO A 836 -25.90 16.65 -34.92
N GLY A 837 -25.99 15.62 -34.05
CA GLY A 837 -26.55 14.30 -34.39
C GLY A 837 -25.53 13.22 -34.78
N HIS A 838 -24.23 13.51 -34.78
CA HIS A 838 -23.19 12.48 -34.91
C HIS A 838 -22.97 11.76 -33.58
N VAL A 839 -22.97 10.42 -33.61
CA VAL A 839 -22.67 9.59 -32.44
C VAL A 839 -21.15 9.56 -32.22
N VAL A 840 -20.70 10.04 -31.07
CA VAL A 840 -19.28 10.00 -30.66
C VAL A 840 -18.92 8.60 -30.19
N ASN A 841 -17.71 8.13 -30.54
CA ASN A 841 -17.21 6.84 -30.07
C ASN A 841 -17.07 6.84 -28.54
N ARG A 842 -18.01 6.15 -27.89
CA ARG A 842 -18.08 5.96 -26.43
C ARG A 842 -16.79 5.37 -25.86
N GLY A 843 -16.17 4.39 -26.53
CA GLY A 843 -15.01 3.67 -26.03
C GLY A 843 -13.77 4.54 -25.77
N SER A 844 -13.47 5.51 -26.64
CA SER A 844 -12.31 6.40 -26.45
C SER A 844 -12.49 7.34 -25.24
N ALA A 845 -13.69 7.89 -25.09
CA ALA A 845 -14.07 8.74 -23.97
C ALA A 845 -13.99 8.02 -22.63
N LEU A 846 -14.55 6.81 -22.60
CA LEU A 846 -14.58 5.96 -21.42
C LEU A 846 -13.17 5.55 -21.02
N THR A 847 -12.31 5.19 -21.97
CA THR A 847 -10.89 4.84 -21.71
C THR A 847 -10.21 5.91 -20.85
N TYR A 848 -10.43 7.20 -21.16
CA TYR A 848 -9.80 8.29 -20.43
C TYR A 848 -10.47 8.55 -19.08
N VAL A 849 -11.80 8.61 -19.03
CA VAL A 849 -12.56 8.72 -17.76
C VAL A 849 -12.11 7.62 -16.77
N PHE A 850 -11.86 6.40 -17.26
CA PHE A 850 -11.38 5.30 -16.44
C PHE A 850 -9.87 5.31 -16.18
N LYS A 851 -9.05 5.80 -17.10
CA LYS A 851 -7.62 6.08 -16.83
C LYS A 851 -7.48 7.07 -15.68
N MET A 852 -8.42 8.01 -15.58
CA MET A 852 -8.54 8.97 -14.49
C MET A 852 -9.26 8.42 -13.25
N GLN A 853 -9.85 7.21 -13.29
CA GLN A 853 -10.62 6.63 -12.18
C GLN A 853 -9.92 6.65 -10.82
N PRO A 854 -8.60 6.40 -10.70
CA PRO A 854 -7.88 6.54 -9.43
C PRO A 854 -7.96 7.95 -8.83
N LEU A 855 -8.08 8.94 -9.71
CA LEU A 855 -8.10 10.38 -9.45
C LEU A 855 -9.54 10.93 -9.56
N LEU A 856 -10.56 10.08 -9.68
CA LEU A 856 -11.95 10.54 -9.71
C LEU A 856 -12.61 10.34 -8.34
N PRO A 857 -13.54 11.23 -7.93
CA PRO A 857 -14.25 11.07 -6.67
C PRO A 857 -15.03 9.75 -6.64
N LYS A 858 -14.79 8.90 -5.64
CA LYS A 858 -15.75 7.85 -5.27
C LYS A 858 -16.90 8.48 -4.46
N PRO A 859 -18.17 8.09 -4.69
CA PRO A 859 -18.63 7.03 -5.59
C PRO A 859 -18.68 7.42 -7.08
N LEU A 860 -18.53 6.43 -7.97
CA LEU A 860 -18.61 6.59 -9.45
C LEU A 860 -19.92 7.24 -9.93
N SER A 861 -20.96 7.27 -9.10
CA SER A 861 -22.19 8.02 -9.37
C SER A 861 -21.94 9.53 -9.52
N VAL A 862 -20.95 10.10 -8.82
CA VAL A 862 -20.56 11.52 -8.96
C VAL A 862 -19.96 11.78 -10.33
N VAL A 863 -19.11 10.88 -10.81
CA VAL A 863 -18.55 10.94 -12.17
C VAL A 863 -19.66 10.81 -13.21
N ALA A 864 -20.55 9.84 -13.05
CA ALA A 864 -21.68 9.66 -13.95
C ALA A 864 -22.57 10.92 -13.99
N GLN A 865 -22.87 11.51 -12.83
CA GLN A 865 -23.60 12.77 -12.75
C GLN A 865 -22.89 13.88 -13.52
N ARG A 866 -21.57 14.04 -13.32
CA ARG A 866 -20.79 15.08 -14.01
C ARG A 866 -20.83 14.93 -15.54
N LEU A 867 -20.71 13.70 -16.03
CA LEU A 867 -20.82 13.41 -17.47
C LEU A 867 -22.22 13.73 -18.03
N ARG A 868 -23.28 13.53 -17.23
CA ARG A 868 -24.65 13.93 -17.60
C ARG A 868 -24.82 15.45 -17.62
N GLU A 869 -24.28 16.17 -16.63
CA GLU A 869 -24.29 17.64 -16.59
C GLU A 869 -23.57 18.27 -17.79
N LEU A 870 -22.44 17.68 -18.21
CA LEU A 870 -21.71 18.04 -19.43
C LEU A 870 -22.44 17.63 -20.72
N ARG A 871 -23.58 16.94 -20.60
CA ARG A 871 -24.41 16.43 -21.70
C ARG A 871 -23.67 15.44 -22.60
N ILE A 872 -22.59 14.81 -22.14
CA ILE A 872 -21.79 13.85 -22.92
C ILE A 872 -22.64 12.66 -23.35
N ARG A 873 -23.56 12.20 -22.49
CA ARG A 873 -24.49 11.10 -22.79
C ARG A 873 -25.37 11.34 -24.02
N ASP A 874 -25.71 12.59 -24.32
CA ASP A 874 -26.55 12.95 -25.47
C ASP A 874 -25.84 12.71 -26.80
N TRP A 875 -24.51 12.61 -26.77
CA TRP A 875 -23.66 12.32 -27.94
C TRP A 875 -23.38 10.83 -28.12
N TRP A 876 -23.94 10.00 -27.24
CA TRP A 876 -23.78 8.56 -27.28
C TRP A 876 -25.05 7.90 -27.80
N ASP A 877 -24.89 6.86 -28.60
CA ASP A 877 -26.02 6.06 -29.05
C ASP A 877 -26.72 5.34 -27.87
N SER A 878 -27.89 4.77 -28.16
CA SER A 878 -28.62 3.89 -27.24
C SER A 878 -28.25 2.41 -27.40
N LEU A 879 -27.18 2.09 -28.13
CA LEU A 879 -26.77 0.71 -28.32
C LEU A 879 -26.31 0.10 -26.98
N PRO A 880 -26.42 -1.22 -26.79
CA PRO A 880 -25.82 -1.87 -25.63
C PRO A 880 -24.30 -1.61 -25.57
N VAL A 881 -23.75 -1.62 -24.35
CA VAL A 881 -22.30 -1.55 -24.12
C VAL A 881 -21.64 -2.82 -24.64
N SER A 882 -20.52 -2.65 -25.33
CA SER A 882 -19.70 -3.68 -25.94
C SER A 882 -18.58 -4.15 -24.98
N VAL A 883 -18.03 -5.33 -25.25
CA VAL A 883 -16.90 -5.90 -24.51
C VAL A 883 -15.67 -5.02 -24.66
N SER A 884 -15.45 -4.45 -25.85
CA SER A 884 -14.34 -3.54 -26.12
C SER A 884 -14.36 -2.32 -25.20
N GLU A 885 -15.55 -1.76 -24.95
CA GLU A 885 -15.76 -0.62 -24.05
C GLU A 885 -15.49 -0.97 -22.59
N LEU A 886 -15.88 -2.16 -22.12
CA LEU A 886 -15.53 -2.63 -20.78
C LEU A 886 -14.05 -3.01 -20.64
N ARG A 887 -13.43 -3.57 -21.67
CA ARG A 887 -11.99 -3.93 -21.62
C ARG A 887 -11.07 -2.72 -21.63
N ALA A 888 -11.50 -1.62 -22.24
CA ALA A 888 -10.76 -0.37 -22.22
C ALA A 888 -10.57 0.20 -20.81
N MET A 889 -11.34 -0.29 -19.83
CA MET A 889 -11.25 0.10 -18.44
C MET A 889 -10.06 -0.58 -17.76
N ARG A 890 -9.20 0.21 -17.12
CA ARG A 890 -8.18 -0.30 -16.21
C ARG A 890 -8.80 -0.49 -14.83
N GLY A 891 -9.18 -1.72 -14.48
CA GLY A 891 -9.76 -2.03 -13.18
C GLY A 891 -10.65 -3.27 -13.19
N ALA A 892 -11.41 -3.48 -12.10
CA ALA A 892 -12.39 -4.55 -12.04
C ALA A 892 -13.55 -4.28 -13.02
N VAL A 893 -13.94 -5.29 -13.80
CA VAL A 893 -15.06 -5.18 -14.76
C VAL A 893 -16.35 -4.68 -14.07
N SER A 894 -16.54 -5.04 -12.80
CA SER A 894 -17.68 -4.60 -11.98
C SER A 894 -17.83 -3.08 -11.87
N ASP A 895 -16.74 -2.35 -11.72
CA ASP A 895 -16.75 -0.89 -11.52
C ASP A 895 -17.22 -0.18 -12.79
N GLY A 896 -16.77 -0.69 -13.93
CA GLY A 896 -17.27 -0.25 -15.22
C GLY A 896 -18.74 -0.48 -15.44
N VAL A 897 -19.20 -1.70 -15.17
CA VAL A 897 -20.62 -2.05 -15.28
C VAL A 897 -21.46 -1.10 -14.42
N GLN A 898 -21.00 -0.77 -13.20
CA GLN A 898 -21.66 0.20 -12.34
C GLN A 898 -21.71 1.61 -12.96
N LEU A 899 -20.59 2.12 -13.50
CA LEU A 899 -20.58 3.44 -14.14
C LEU A 899 -21.49 3.48 -15.39
N MET A 900 -21.42 2.45 -16.25
CA MET A 900 -22.26 2.38 -17.46
C MET A 900 -23.75 2.35 -17.11
N ARG A 901 -24.13 1.55 -16.12
CA ARG A 901 -25.51 1.50 -15.63
C ARG A 901 -25.92 2.83 -15.01
N ALA A 902 -25.02 3.50 -14.29
CA ALA A 902 -25.27 4.85 -13.79
C ALA A 902 -25.45 5.86 -14.93
N LEU A 903 -24.87 5.66 -16.11
CA LEU A 903 -25.08 6.51 -17.30
C LEU A 903 -26.29 6.08 -18.15
N ASP A 904 -27.17 5.25 -17.61
CA ASP A 904 -28.35 4.70 -18.29
C ASP A 904 -28.01 3.97 -19.60
N LEU A 905 -26.86 3.27 -19.61
CA LEU A 905 -26.45 2.40 -20.70
C LEU A 905 -26.75 0.94 -20.36
N THR A 906 -27.24 0.20 -21.36
CA THR A 906 -27.57 -1.22 -21.23
C THR A 906 -26.30 -2.06 -21.27
N VAL A 907 -26.01 -2.80 -20.21
CA VAL A 907 -24.91 -3.79 -20.16
C VAL A 907 -25.51 -5.19 -19.98
N THR A 908 -25.25 -6.10 -20.93
CA THR A 908 -25.75 -7.48 -20.87
C THR A 908 -24.83 -8.39 -20.06
N ASP A 909 -25.36 -9.52 -19.59
CA ASP A 909 -24.59 -10.50 -18.81
C ASP A 909 -23.52 -11.18 -19.68
N GLU A 910 -23.81 -11.42 -20.97
CA GLU A 910 -22.86 -11.98 -21.95
C GLU A 910 -21.63 -11.07 -22.13
N VAL A 911 -21.84 -9.76 -22.28
CA VAL A 911 -20.76 -8.77 -22.39
C VAL A 911 -19.89 -8.76 -21.12
N THR A 912 -20.53 -8.83 -19.95
CA THR A 912 -19.83 -8.87 -18.66
C THR A 912 -18.99 -10.14 -18.51
N ALA A 913 -19.53 -11.29 -18.91
CA ALA A 913 -18.85 -12.58 -18.85
C ALA A 913 -17.63 -12.63 -19.77
N ILE A 914 -17.76 -12.18 -21.03
CA ILE A 914 -16.66 -12.14 -21.99
C ILE A 914 -15.58 -11.16 -21.50
N ALA A 915 -15.95 -9.96 -21.03
CA ALA A 915 -14.98 -8.98 -20.50
C ALA A 915 -14.20 -9.54 -19.28
N ALA A 916 -14.88 -10.26 -18.37
CA ALA A 916 -14.22 -10.93 -17.25
C ALA A 916 -13.32 -12.09 -17.70
N ALA A 917 -13.67 -12.80 -18.78
CA ALA A 917 -12.85 -13.87 -19.35
C ALA A 917 -11.50 -13.34 -19.87
N TYR A 918 -11.46 -12.15 -20.48
CA TYR A 918 -10.22 -11.51 -20.91
C TYR A 918 -9.24 -11.23 -19.76
N GLN A 919 -9.73 -11.01 -18.53
CA GLN A 919 -8.88 -10.86 -17.34
C GLN A 919 -8.35 -12.21 -16.82
N ARG A 920 -9.06 -13.31 -17.09
CA ARG A 920 -8.73 -14.65 -16.59
C ARG A 920 -7.94 -15.52 -17.56
N ILE A 921 -8.06 -15.28 -18.87
CA ILE A 921 -7.49 -16.12 -19.94
C ILE A 921 -6.49 -15.27 -20.73
N PRO A 922 -5.18 -15.37 -20.42
CA PRO A 922 -4.14 -14.55 -21.08
C PRO A 922 -4.09 -14.72 -22.60
N ALA A 923 -4.43 -15.92 -23.09
CA ALA A 923 -4.48 -16.23 -24.52
C ALA A 923 -5.61 -15.50 -25.29
N LEU A 924 -6.58 -14.85 -24.62
CA LEU A 924 -7.52 -13.95 -25.29
C LEU A 924 -6.90 -12.59 -25.60
N SER A 925 -5.85 -12.20 -24.88
CA SER A 925 -5.11 -10.94 -25.07
C SER A 925 -3.91 -11.13 -25.99
N VAL A 926 -4.15 -11.72 -27.17
CA VAL A 926 -3.10 -11.99 -28.18
C VAL A 926 -2.64 -10.70 -28.84
N ASP A 927 -1.98 -9.81 -28.09
CA ASP A 927 -1.13 -8.73 -28.59
C ASP A 927 -0.38 -8.08 -27.43
N GLY A 928 0.96 -8.18 -27.44
CA GLY A 928 1.86 -7.57 -26.46
C GLY A 928 2.10 -6.06 -26.63
N TYR A 929 1.28 -5.36 -27.43
CA TYR A 929 1.44 -3.93 -27.73
C TYR A 929 0.11 -3.25 -28.07
N ILE A 930 -0.84 -3.17 -27.13
CA ILE A 930 -2.01 -2.29 -27.33
C ILE A 930 -2.36 -1.52 -26.05
N PHE A 931 -1.81 -0.30 -25.96
CA PHE A 931 -2.47 0.80 -25.25
C PHE A 931 -2.75 1.99 -26.18
N ASP A 932 -2.56 1.85 -27.50
CA ASP A 932 -2.64 3.00 -28.43
C ASP A 932 -3.25 2.68 -29.81
N ARG A 933 -3.87 1.51 -29.99
CA ARG A 933 -4.63 1.18 -31.22
C ARG A 933 -6.09 0.94 -30.85
N GLY A 934 -6.98 1.82 -31.29
CA GLY A 934 -8.41 1.81 -30.95
C GLY A 934 -9.12 0.50 -31.30
N SER A 935 -9.88 -0.03 -30.33
CA SER A 935 -11.05 -0.96 -30.36
C SER A 935 -11.11 -2.20 -31.29
N ASN A 936 -10.31 -2.36 -32.33
CA ASN A 936 -10.66 -3.27 -33.45
C ASN A 936 -10.17 -4.73 -33.32
N GLY A 937 -9.93 -5.21 -32.10
CA GLY A 937 -9.46 -6.58 -31.83
C GLY A 937 -10.19 -7.33 -30.71
N THR A 938 -11.24 -6.74 -30.13
CA THR A 938 -12.03 -7.38 -29.06
C THR A 938 -13.20 -8.16 -29.64
N LEU A 939 -13.43 -9.36 -29.13
CA LEU A 939 -14.58 -10.20 -29.50
C LEU A 939 -15.85 -9.72 -28.80
N GLU A 940 -16.90 -9.49 -29.60
CA GLU A 940 -18.22 -9.05 -29.16
C GLU A 940 -19.24 -10.20 -29.19
N PRO A 941 -20.24 -10.22 -28.30
CA PRO A 941 -21.28 -11.25 -28.29
C PRO A 941 -22.03 -11.30 -29.63
N GLY A 942 -22.22 -12.51 -30.16
CA GLY A 942 -22.90 -12.73 -31.45
C GLY A 942 -22.10 -12.34 -32.70
N ALA A 943 -20.95 -11.67 -32.57
CA ALA A 943 -20.07 -11.38 -33.70
C ALA A 943 -19.31 -12.65 -34.14
N PRO A 944 -19.10 -12.85 -35.46
CA PRO A 944 -18.27 -13.94 -35.94
C PRO A 944 -16.81 -13.71 -35.52
N VAL A 945 -16.16 -14.74 -34.99
CA VAL A 945 -14.74 -14.67 -34.60
C VAL A 945 -13.86 -14.67 -35.87
N PRO A 946 -13.03 -13.63 -36.11
CA PRO A 946 -12.17 -13.59 -37.30
C PRO A 946 -11.16 -14.73 -37.33
N LEU A 947 -10.94 -15.33 -38.51
CA LEU A 947 -9.98 -16.43 -38.68
C LEU A 947 -8.54 -16.02 -38.33
N GLY A 948 -8.16 -14.77 -38.59
CA GLY A 948 -6.86 -14.20 -38.19
C GLY A 948 -6.66 -14.17 -36.67
N TYR A 949 -7.71 -13.79 -35.92
CA TYR A 949 -7.70 -13.79 -34.45
C TYR A 949 -7.51 -15.22 -33.90
N LEU A 950 -8.26 -16.18 -34.45
CA LEU A 950 -8.19 -17.58 -34.03
C LEU A 950 -6.82 -18.21 -34.32
N ALA A 951 -6.21 -17.87 -35.46
CA ALA A 951 -4.86 -18.29 -35.81
C ALA A 951 -3.79 -17.68 -34.88
N ALA A 952 -3.97 -16.42 -34.46
CA ALA A 952 -3.09 -15.77 -33.49
C ALA A 952 -3.21 -16.44 -32.10
N MET A 953 -4.44 -16.67 -31.64
CA MET A 953 -4.75 -17.34 -30.36
C MET A 953 -4.22 -18.78 -30.31
N SER A 954 -4.43 -19.56 -31.38
CA SER A 954 -3.88 -20.91 -31.55
C SER A 954 -2.35 -20.92 -31.38
N ARG A 955 -1.66 -19.93 -31.98
CA ARG A 955 -0.20 -19.81 -31.90
C ARG A 955 0.29 -19.41 -30.51
N ALA A 956 -0.40 -18.48 -29.84
CA ALA A 956 -0.05 -18.03 -28.50
C ALA A 956 -0.31 -19.10 -27.43
N ALA A 957 -1.41 -19.85 -27.56
CA ALA A 957 -1.77 -20.92 -26.64
C ALA A 957 -1.09 -22.26 -26.95
N GLY A 958 -0.52 -22.45 -28.15
CA GLY A 958 0.08 -23.72 -28.59
C GLY A 958 -0.92 -24.85 -28.87
N HIS A 959 -2.18 -24.52 -29.17
CA HIS A 959 -3.28 -25.47 -29.41
C HIS A 959 -3.82 -25.33 -30.83
N SER A 960 -4.65 -26.26 -31.32
CA SER A 960 -5.25 -26.16 -32.66
C SER A 960 -6.32 -25.07 -32.75
N MET A 961 -6.57 -24.53 -33.95
CA MET A 961 -7.62 -23.52 -34.16
C MET A 961 -9.01 -24.05 -33.78
N VAL A 962 -9.28 -25.34 -34.00
CA VAL A 962 -10.54 -26.00 -33.64
C VAL A 962 -10.74 -26.10 -32.12
N GLU A 963 -9.69 -26.38 -31.35
CA GLU A 963 -9.75 -26.40 -29.89
C GLU A 963 -10.03 -25.02 -29.31
N MET A 964 -9.38 -23.99 -29.87
CA MET A 964 -9.63 -22.59 -29.49
C MET A 964 -11.06 -22.17 -29.83
N ALA A 965 -11.58 -22.58 -30.99
CA ALA A 965 -12.96 -22.28 -31.37
C ALA A 965 -13.97 -22.86 -30.38
N ARG A 966 -13.78 -24.09 -29.90
CA ARG A 966 -14.65 -24.69 -28.87
C ARG A 966 -14.65 -23.91 -27.56
N GLN A 967 -13.47 -23.46 -27.11
CA GLN A 967 -13.37 -22.63 -25.90
C GLN A 967 -14.10 -21.28 -26.04
N LEU A 968 -14.09 -20.69 -27.24
CA LEU A 968 -14.83 -19.45 -27.50
C LEU A 968 -16.35 -19.67 -27.58
N VAL A 969 -16.81 -20.83 -28.09
CA VAL A 969 -18.23 -21.22 -28.05
C VAL A 969 -18.74 -21.34 -26.62
N ASP A 970 -17.95 -21.90 -25.70
CA ASP A 970 -18.32 -22.00 -24.28
C ASP A 970 -18.47 -20.62 -23.60
N LEU A 971 -17.86 -19.57 -24.16
CA LEU A 971 -18.01 -18.17 -23.75
C LEU A 971 -19.19 -17.45 -24.43
N GLY A 972 -19.97 -18.15 -25.26
CA GLY A 972 -21.13 -17.60 -25.96
C GLY A 972 -20.82 -16.89 -27.28
N LEU A 973 -19.61 -17.07 -27.84
CA LEU A 973 -19.23 -16.46 -29.12
C LEU A 973 -19.66 -17.31 -30.32
N SER A 974 -20.03 -16.64 -31.41
CA SER A 974 -20.54 -17.28 -32.62
C SER A 974 -19.40 -17.72 -33.54
N ILE A 975 -19.04 -19.01 -33.48
CA ILE A 975 -18.10 -19.64 -34.40
C ILE A 975 -18.56 -21.06 -34.71
N ASP A 976 -18.50 -21.46 -35.99
CA ASP A 976 -18.73 -22.84 -36.43
C ASP A 976 -17.41 -23.61 -36.50
N PRO A 977 -17.11 -24.53 -35.56
CA PRO A 977 -15.86 -25.28 -35.56
C PRO A 977 -15.74 -26.27 -36.72
N ALA A 978 -16.83 -26.58 -37.45
CA ALA A 978 -16.84 -27.58 -38.52
C ALA A 978 -16.27 -27.07 -39.85
N GLY A 979 -16.16 -25.75 -40.03
CA GLY A 979 -15.75 -25.10 -41.29
C GLY A 979 -14.37 -24.45 -41.28
N ILE A 980 -13.60 -24.57 -40.18
CA ILE A 980 -12.32 -23.87 -39.99
C ILE A 980 -11.12 -24.82 -40.18
N PRO A 981 -10.01 -24.36 -40.80
CA PRO A 981 -8.79 -25.15 -40.92
C PRO A 981 -8.08 -25.31 -39.56
N ASP A 982 -7.41 -26.44 -39.33
CA ASP A 982 -6.68 -26.71 -38.07
C ASP A 982 -5.54 -25.71 -37.82
N HIS A 983 -4.87 -25.27 -38.90
CA HIS A 983 -3.79 -24.29 -38.88
C HIS A 983 -3.77 -23.45 -40.17
N ILE A 984 -3.40 -22.17 -40.05
CA ILE A 984 -3.13 -21.27 -41.18
C ILE A 984 -1.63 -21.00 -41.28
N THR A 985 -1.08 -21.01 -42.49
CA THR A 985 0.36 -20.73 -42.70
C THR A 985 0.71 -19.27 -42.37
N SER A 986 1.94 -19.01 -41.91
CA SER A 986 2.38 -17.65 -41.56
C SER A 986 2.20 -16.62 -42.70
N PRO A 987 2.47 -16.94 -43.98
CA PRO A 987 2.22 -15.99 -45.08
C PRO A 987 0.74 -15.68 -45.30
N THR A 988 -0.16 -16.65 -45.11
CA THR A 988 -1.60 -16.44 -45.21
C THR A 988 -2.13 -15.65 -44.02
N ALA A 989 -1.61 -15.89 -42.82
CA ALA A 989 -2.02 -15.18 -41.61
C ALA A 989 -1.72 -13.67 -41.68
N VAL A 990 -0.62 -13.27 -42.33
CA VAL A 990 -0.28 -11.86 -42.61
C VAL A 990 -1.36 -11.17 -43.47
N LEU A 991 -1.92 -11.86 -44.47
CA LEU A 991 -2.94 -11.30 -45.37
C LEU A 991 -4.30 -11.11 -44.66
N LEU A 992 -4.53 -11.80 -43.55
CA LEU A 992 -5.76 -11.69 -42.75
C LEU A 992 -5.71 -10.53 -41.74
N SER A 993 -4.55 -9.87 -41.58
CA SER A 993 -4.40 -8.59 -40.87
C SER A 993 -4.62 -7.44 -41.84
N ARG A 994 -5.36 -6.41 -41.42
CA ARG A 994 -5.59 -5.19 -42.23
C ARG A 994 -4.30 -4.42 -42.51
N ASP A 995 -3.39 -4.42 -41.54
CA ASP A 995 -2.12 -3.71 -41.59
C ASP A 995 -0.96 -4.60 -42.09
N PHE A 996 -1.25 -5.87 -42.41
CA PHE A 996 -0.28 -6.87 -42.85
C PHE A 996 0.88 -7.09 -41.86
N ASP A 997 0.64 -6.88 -40.56
CA ASP A 997 1.61 -7.06 -39.47
C ASP A 997 1.36 -8.34 -38.67
N ASN A 998 0.37 -9.15 -39.08
CA ASN A 998 -0.09 -10.35 -38.38
C ASN A 998 -0.58 -10.04 -36.94
N ALA A 999 -1.04 -8.81 -36.72
CA ALA A 999 -1.75 -8.36 -35.52
C ALA A 999 -3.13 -7.79 -35.89
N ALA A 1000 -3.96 -7.50 -34.88
CA ALA A 1000 -5.20 -6.78 -35.08
C ALA A 1000 -4.93 -5.35 -35.60
N PRO A 1001 -5.82 -4.77 -36.42
CA PRO A 1001 -7.17 -5.23 -36.72
C PRO A 1001 -7.26 -6.26 -37.87
N TRP A 1002 -8.20 -7.20 -37.76
CA TRP A 1002 -8.38 -8.30 -38.73
C TRP A 1002 -9.32 -7.92 -39.88
N VAL A 1003 -9.24 -8.64 -40.99
CA VAL A 1003 -10.10 -8.44 -42.17
C VAL A 1003 -11.52 -8.94 -41.89
N ASP A 1004 -12.52 -8.13 -42.25
CA ASP A 1004 -13.94 -8.47 -42.15
C ASP A 1004 -14.37 -9.57 -43.16
N GLN A 1005 -15.51 -10.21 -42.93
CA GLN A 1005 -16.04 -11.28 -43.81
C GLN A 1005 -16.20 -10.84 -45.28
N SER A 1006 -16.43 -9.55 -45.52
CA SER A 1006 -16.46 -8.95 -46.86
C SER A 1006 -15.18 -8.15 -47.09
N VAL A 1007 -14.31 -8.62 -47.98
CA VAL A 1007 -13.00 -8.02 -48.19
C VAL A 1007 -13.13 -6.77 -49.06
N THR A 1008 -12.52 -5.66 -48.65
CA THR A 1008 -12.58 -4.43 -49.46
C THR A 1008 -11.73 -4.53 -50.73
N PRO A 1009 -12.09 -3.82 -51.81
CA PRO A 1009 -11.26 -3.71 -53.01
C PRO A 1009 -9.81 -3.31 -52.75
N ASN A 1010 -9.60 -2.37 -51.82
CA ASN A 1010 -8.28 -1.88 -51.44
C ASN A 1010 -7.42 -2.98 -50.79
N HIS A 1011 -8.00 -3.75 -49.86
CA HIS A 1011 -7.30 -4.84 -49.19
C HIS A 1011 -6.91 -5.96 -50.16
N LEU A 1012 -7.78 -6.29 -51.13
CA LEU A 1012 -7.50 -7.28 -52.17
C LEU A 1012 -6.36 -6.86 -53.09
N LEU A 1013 -6.34 -5.59 -53.53
CA LEU A 1013 -5.28 -5.05 -54.38
C LEU A 1013 -3.93 -5.05 -53.66
N ARG A 1014 -3.89 -4.66 -52.38
CA ARG A 1014 -2.67 -4.66 -51.56
C ARG A 1014 -2.19 -6.08 -51.23
N SER A 1015 -3.12 -6.98 -50.95
CA SER A 1015 -2.83 -8.40 -50.74
C SER A 1015 -2.20 -9.05 -51.99
N ALA A 1016 -2.67 -8.71 -53.19
CA ALA A 1016 -2.10 -9.20 -54.44
C ALA A 1016 -0.66 -8.71 -54.66
N VAL A 1017 -0.41 -7.43 -54.37
CA VAL A 1017 0.93 -6.82 -54.43
C VAL A 1017 1.89 -7.48 -53.43
N LEU A 1018 1.48 -7.59 -52.16
CA LEU A 1018 2.32 -8.13 -51.07
C LEU A 1018 2.62 -9.62 -51.23
N SER A 1019 1.64 -10.39 -51.72
CA SER A 1019 1.81 -11.83 -51.96
C SER A 1019 2.50 -12.15 -53.29
N GLY A 1020 2.68 -11.15 -54.17
CA GLY A 1020 3.23 -11.33 -55.52
C GLY A 1020 2.32 -12.17 -56.44
N ARG A 1021 1.04 -12.32 -56.10
CA ARG A 1021 0.05 -13.13 -56.81
C ARG A 1021 -0.82 -12.26 -57.70
N SER A 1022 -1.46 -12.87 -58.68
CA SER A 1022 -2.51 -12.18 -59.45
C SER A 1022 -3.71 -11.85 -58.54
N LEU A 1023 -4.46 -10.80 -58.90
CA LEU A 1023 -5.69 -10.44 -58.18
C LEU A 1023 -6.70 -11.61 -58.16
N ALA A 1024 -6.77 -12.40 -59.25
CA ALA A 1024 -7.63 -13.57 -59.35
C ALA A 1024 -7.21 -14.73 -58.43
N GLU A 1025 -5.92 -14.90 -58.16
CA GLU A 1025 -5.40 -15.87 -57.18
C GLU A 1025 -5.61 -15.38 -55.74
N THR A 1026 -5.51 -14.07 -55.53
CA THR A 1026 -5.74 -13.43 -54.23
C THR A 1026 -7.21 -13.54 -53.83
N VAL A 1027 -8.13 -13.21 -54.74
CA VAL A 1027 -9.59 -13.40 -54.55
C VAL A 1027 -9.90 -14.86 -54.23
N ARG A 1028 -9.39 -15.81 -55.02
CA ARG A 1028 -9.55 -17.25 -54.73
C ARG A 1028 -9.02 -17.65 -53.35
N THR A 1029 -7.88 -17.10 -52.93
CA THR A 1029 -7.30 -17.39 -51.60
C THR A 1029 -8.22 -16.94 -50.46
N PHE A 1030 -8.89 -15.79 -50.59
CA PHE A 1030 -9.85 -15.31 -49.59
C PHE A 1030 -11.18 -16.09 -49.66
N GLU A 1031 -11.67 -16.42 -50.85
CA GLU A 1031 -12.88 -17.23 -51.05
C GLU A 1031 -12.73 -18.67 -50.51
N ASP A 1032 -11.57 -19.29 -50.71
CA ASP A 1032 -11.24 -20.62 -50.17
C ASP A 1032 -11.20 -20.63 -48.63
N LEU A 1033 -10.89 -19.49 -48.01
CA LEU A 1033 -10.96 -19.27 -46.57
C LEU A 1033 -12.35 -18.83 -46.08
N GLY A 1034 -13.35 -18.80 -46.98
CA GLY A 1034 -14.75 -18.49 -46.70
C GLY A 1034 -15.12 -17.01 -46.77
N TYR A 1035 -14.21 -16.10 -47.15
CA TYR A 1035 -14.48 -14.68 -47.25
C TYR A 1035 -15.23 -14.31 -48.55
N SER A 1036 -16.10 -13.31 -48.47
CA SER A 1036 -16.79 -12.73 -49.63
C SER A 1036 -15.93 -11.63 -50.26
N CYS A 1037 -15.68 -11.74 -51.57
CA CYS A 1037 -14.90 -10.75 -52.32
C CYS A 1037 -15.80 -9.99 -53.32
N PRO A 1038 -15.67 -8.66 -53.45
CA PRO A 1038 -16.40 -7.89 -54.45
C PRO A 1038 -15.95 -8.25 -55.87
N PRO A 1039 -16.88 -8.25 -56.85
CA PRO A 1039 -16.55 -8.48 -58.26
C PRO A 1039 -15.82 -7.25 -58.82
N LEU A 1040 -14.48 -7.30 -58.86
CA LEU A 1040 -13.65 -6.17 -59.27
C LEU A 1040 -13.55 -5.96 -60.79
N GLY A 1041 -14.09 -6.86 -61.62
CA GLY A 1041 -14.08 -6.77 -63.08
C GLY A 1041 -12.68 -6.74 -63.71
N ASP A 1042 -12.61 -6.56 -65.03
CA ASP A 1042 -11.37 -6.34 -65.80
C ASP A 1042 -10.87 -4.90 -65.62
N LEU A 1043 -10.63 -4.46 -64.37
CA LEU A 1043 -9.78 -3.30 -64.15
C LEU A 1043 -8.40 -3.62 -64.78
N PRO A 1044 -7.76 -2.72 -65.54
CA PRO A 1044 -6.42 -2.95 -66.09
C PRO A 1044 -5.39 -2.93 -64.94
N VAL A 1045 -5.33 -4.04 -64.21
CA VAL A 1045 -4.60 -4.21 -62.95
C VAL A 1045 -3.11 -3.92 -63.12
N THR A 1046 -2.55 -4.20 -64.30
CA THR A 1046 -1.15 -3.92 -64.67
C THR A 1046 -0.80 -2.44 -64.80
N GLU A 1047 -1.76 -1.57 -65.12
CA GLU A 1047 -1.54 -0.11 -65.22
C GLU A 1047 -1.89 0.62 -63.91
N PHE A 1048 -2.79 0.04 -63.11
CA PHE A 1048 -3.25 0.60 -61.84
C PHE A 1048 -2.29 0.32 -60.65
N LEU A 1049 -1.59 -0.82 -60.65
CA LEU A 1049 -0.63 -1.21 -59.59
C LEU A 1049 0.50 -0.19 -59.36
N PRO A 1050 1.18 0.32 -60.42
CA PRO A 1050 2.24 1.33 -60.27
C PRO A 1050 1.72 2.66 -59.71
N LEU A 1051 0.50 3.06 -60.10
CA LEU A 1051 -0.19 4.26 -59.61
C LEU A 1051 -0.52 4.15 -58.12
N VAL A 1052 -1.04 3.00 -57.68
CA VAL A 1052 -1.28 2.73 -56.25
C VAL A 1052 0.05 2.74 -55.47
N SER A 1053 1.12 2.15 -55.98
CA SER A 1053 2.43 2.18 -55.29
C SER A 1053 3.11 3.56 -55.22
N ARG A 1054 2.70 4.52 -56.06
CA ARG A 1054 3.31 5.87 -56.17
C ARG A 1054 2.54 6.94 -55.39
N PHE A 1055 1.26 6.70 -55.11
CA PHE A 1055 0.39 7.55 -54.28
C PHE A 1055 0.13 6.98 -52.87
N PHE A 1056 0.41 5.69 -52.62
CA PHE A 1056 0.22 5.03 -51.34
C PHE A 1056 1.52 4.34 -50.87
N PRO A 1057 2.20 4.82 -49.80
CA PRO A 1057 3.39 4.17 -49.26
C PRO A 1057 3.06 2.86 -48.50
N PRO A 1058 4.05 2.01 -48.17
CA PRO A 1058 3.84 0.79 -47.38
C PRO A 1058 3.26 1.17 -46.00
N GLU A 1059 2.18 0.49 -45.59
CA GLU A 1059 1.58 0.71 -44.27
C GLU A 1059 2.63 0.45 -43.19
N GLY A 1060 2.92 1.51 -42.44
CA GLY A 1060 4.03 1.58 -41.48
C GLY A 1060 4.63 2.99 -41.38
N GLY A 1061 4.55 3.78 -42.46
CA GLY A 1061 4.68 5.24 -42.38
C GLY A 1061 3.30 5.86 -42.18
N ARG A 1062 3.07 6.55 -41.05
CA ARG A 1062 1.85 7.37 -40.85
C ARG A 1062 1.73 8.36 -42.03
N LEU A 1063 0.79 8.12 -42.94
CA LEU A 1063 0.37 9.15 -43.90
C LEU A 1063 -0.15 10.35 -43.09
N PRO A 1064 0.17 11.60 -43.47
CA PRO A 1064 -0.56 12.77 -43.01
C PRO A 1064 -1.92 12.91 -43.72
N ILE A 1065 -2.45 11.82 -44.31
CA ILE A 1065 -3.79 11.73 -44.88
C ILE A 1065 -4.71 11.15 -43.81
N ARG A 1066 -5.10 11.98 -42.85
CA ARG A 1066 -6.24 11.67 -41.98
C ARG A 1066 -7.48 11.94 -42.81
N HIS A 1067 -8.25 10.89 -43.09
CA HIS A 1067 -9.50 10.87 -43.87
C HIS A 1067 -9.30 11.00 -45.39
N THR A 1068 -9.11 9.84 -45.99
CA THR A 1068 -9.18 9.53 -47.42
C THR A 1068 -10.30 10.27 -48.15
N LEU A 1069 -9.97 10.89 -49.29
CA LEU A 1069 -10.94 11.14 -50.36
C LEU A 1069 -11.80 9.88 -50.55
N ASP A 1070 -13.11 10.03 -50.43
CA ASP A 1070 -14.06 8.97 -50.74
C ASP A 1070 -13.83 8.52 -52.20
N MET A 1071 -13.52 7.24 -52.41
CA MET A 1071 -13.29 6.66 -53.74
C MET A 1071 -14.54 6.75 -54.63
N SER A 1072 -15.71 7.01 -54.03
CA SER A 1072 -16.97 7.27 -54.71
C SER A 1072 -17.24 8.76 -55.00
N SER A 1073 -16.37 9.67 -54.53
CA SER A 1073 -16.47 11.10 -54.81
C SER A 1073 -16.34 11.37 -56.32
N PRO A 1074 -17.25 12.17 -56.92
CA PRO A 1074 -17.14 12.63 -58.29
C PRO A 1074 -15.78 13.26 -58.64
N LEU A 1075 -15.16 13.97 -57.69
CA LEU A 1075 -13.84 14.59 -57.89
C LEU A 1075 -12.72 13.56 -57.93
N PHE A 1076 -12.74 12.56 -57.03
CA PHE A 1076 -11.77 11.47 -57.03
C PHE A 1076 -11.85 10.67 -58.33
N LEU A 1077 -13.06 10.30 -58.74
CA LEU A 1077 -13.32 9.59 -59.99
C LEU A 1077 -12.90 10.42 -61.21
N ALA A 1078 -13.16 11.72 -61.21
CA ALA A 1078 -12.74 12.63 -62.29
C ALA A 1078 -11.21 12.77 -62.38
N ILE A 1079 -10.50 12.87 -61.25
CA ILE A 1079 -9.04 12.91 -61.18
C ILE A 1079 -8.45 11.57 -61.65
N ALA A 1080 -8.97 10.44 -61.16
CA ALA A 1080 -8.54 9.11 -61.57
C ALA A 1080 -8.75 8.87 -63.07
N GLN A 1081 -9.91 9.28 -63.62
CA GLN A 1081 -10.20 9.21 -65.05
C GLN A 1081 -9.33 10.18 -65.88
N TRP A 1082 -8.96 11.33 -65.34
CA TRP A 1082 -8.04 12.28 -66.00
C TRP A 1082 -6.62 11.70 -66.08
N ILE A 1083 -6.12 11.13 -64.98
CA ILE A 1083 -4.80 10.46 -64.92
C ILE A 1083 -4.79 9.23 -65.83
N ALA A 1084 -5.83 8.40 -65.81
CA ALA A 1084 -5.97 7.23 -66.65
C ALA A 1084 -5.95 7.60 -68.15
N ARG A 1085 -6.74 8.60 -68.56
CA ARG A 1085 -6.75 9.10 -69.95
C ARG A 1085 -5.37 9.60 -70.41
N ARG A 1086 -4.62 10.29 -69.55
CA ARG A 1086 -3.28 10.80 -69.87
C ARG A 1086 -2.19 9.74 -69.88
N SER A 1087 -2.28 8.73 -69.02
CA SER A 1087 -1.33 7.59 -69.02
C SER A 1087 -1.50 6.68 -70.25
N ALA A 1088 -2.71 6.56 -70.78
CA ALA A 1088 -2.96 5.87 -72.05
C ALA A 1088 -2.36 6.59 -73.27
N GLU A 1089 -2.11 7.90 -73.17
CA GLU A 1089 -1.55 8.74 -74.24
C GLU A 1089 0.00 8.78 -74.22
N SER A 1090 0.66 8.32 -73.15
CA SER A 1090 2.12 8.21 -73.06
C SER A 1090 2.56 7.23 -71.97
N SER A 1091 3.37 6.23 -72.33
CA SER A 1091 3.93 5.21 -71.43
C SER A 1091 4.94 5.73 -70.39
N THR A 1092 5.17 7.05 -70.36
CA THR A 1092 5.85 7.78 -69.28
C THR A 1092 5.15 9.11 -69.08
N PHE A 1093 4.84 9.48 -67.82
CA PHE A 1093 4.41 10.85 -67.49
C PHE A 1093 5.52 11.80 -67.96
N PRO A 1094 5.28 12.71 -68.92
CA PRO A 1094 6.33 13.60 -69.38
C PRO A 1094 6.61 14.63 -68.29
N GLU A 1095 7.70 14.44 -67.55
CA GLU A 1095 8.32 15.51 -66.77
C GLU A 1095 8.82 16.58 -67.77
N GLY A 1096 7.96 17.54 -68.11
CA GLY A 1096 8.34 18.60 -69.07
C GLY A 1096 7.25 19.58 -69.51
N SER A 1097 5.97 19.29 -69.27
CA SER A 1097 4.89 20.26 -69.48
C SER A 1097 4.66 21.07 -68.20
N THR A 1098 4.89 22.39 -68.24
CA THR A 1098 4.65 23.29 -67.09
C THR A 1098 3.19 23.28 -66.64
N ALA A 1099 2.27 23.00 -67.57
CA ALA A 1099 0.84 22.86 -67.30
C ALA A 1099 0.51 21.61 -66.47
N ASP A 1100 1.06 20.47 -66.84
CA ASP A 1100 0.80 19.21 -66.14
C ASP A 1100 1.53 19.16 -64.79
N GLY A 1101 2.72 19.76 -64.70
CA GLY A 1101 3.44 19.92 -63.44
C GLY A 1101 2.66 20.74 -62.40
N ALA A 1102 2.08 21.87 -62.81
CA ALA A 1102 1.29 22.72 -61.92
C ALA A 1102 -0.05 22.08 -61.52
N LEU A 1103 -0.71 21.33 -62.43
CA LEU A 1103 -1.92 20.57 -62.09
C LEU A 1103 -1.63 19.38 -61.18
N MET A 1104 -0.50 18.70 -61.37
CA MET A 1104 -0.06 17.64 -60.45
C MET A 1104 0.34 18.20 -59.08
N HIS A 1105 0.89 19.42 -59.01
CA HIS A 1105 1.12 20.13 -57.75
C HIS A 1105 -0.22 20.52 -57.09
N LEU A 1106 -1.18 21.04 -57.85
CA LEU A 1106 -2.53 21.32 -57.38
C LEU A 1106 -3.22 20.06 -56.84
N PHE A 1107 -3.18 18.93 -57.55
CA PHE A 1107 -3.78 17.67 -57.08
C PHE A 1107 -3.03 17.08 -55.87
N ARG A 1108 -1.72 17.28 -55.79
CA ARG A 1108 -0.93 16.93 -54.61
C ARG A 1108 -1.33 17.79 -53.42
N ASP A 1109 -1.46 19.10 -53.58
CA ASP A 1109 -1.88 20.02 -52.52
C ASP A 1109 -3.32 19.74 -52.06
N LEU A 1110 -4.22 19.40 -53.01
CA LEU A 1110 -5.57 18.94 -52.72
C LEU A 1110 -5.58 17.58 -51.98
N GLY A 1111 -4.64 16.68 -52.30
CA GLY A 1111 -4.47 15.39 -51.64
C GLY A 1111 -3.71 15.43 -50.31
N MET A 1112 -3.04 16.54 -50.00
CA MET A 1112 -2.29 16.78 -48.75
C MET A 1112 -3.10 17.59 -47.72
N SER A 1113 -4.26 18.13 -48.09
CA SER A 1113 -5.17 18.85 -47.20
C SER A 1113 -6.30 17.91 -46.75
N ASN A 1114 -6.30 17.54 -45.47
CA ASN A 1114 -7.22 16.55 -44.88
C ASN A 1114 -8.72 16.95 -44.86
N GLU A 1115 -9.07 18.17 -45.28
CA GLU A 1115 -10.35 18.78 -44.89
C GLU A 1115 -11.22 19.23 -46.06
N LEU A 1116 -10.73 19.15 -47.31
CA LEU A 1116 -11.50 19.51 -48.49
C LEU A 1116 -12.43 18.36 -48.92
N VAL A 1117 -13.71 18.44 -48.59
CA VAL A 1117 -14.75 17.83 -49.46
C VAL A 1117 -15.29 18.94 -50.32
N THR A 1118 -15.02 18.78 -51.59
CA THR A 1118 -15.79 19.44 -52.61
C THR A 1118 -15.95 18.42 -53.72
N ASP A 1119 -17.17 18.25 -54.23
CA ASP A 1119 -17.43 17.60 -55.52
C ASP A 1119 -16.82 18.40 -56.70
N SER A 1120 -15.87 19.30 -56.42
CA SER A 1120 -15.30 20.31 -57.30
C SER A 1120 -13.95 20.82 -56.76
N VAL A 1121 -13.17 21.56 -57.52
CA VAL A 1121 -11.90 22.16 -57.08
C VAL A 1121 -12.19 23.54 -56.48
N PRO A 1122 -11.78 23.84 -55.24
CA PRO A 1122 -11.99 25.14 -54.60
C PRO A 1122 -11.35 26.28 -55.38
N PHE A 1123 -12.11 27.33 -55.69
CA PHE A 1123 -11.63 28.46 -56.49
C PHE A 1123 -10.42 29.17 -55.86
N ALA A 1124 -10.34 29.21 -54.52
CA ALA A 1124 -9.21 29.80 -53.82
C ALA A 1124 -7.90 28.99 -53.99
N ALA A 1125 -7.97 27.66 -54.11
CA ALA A 1125 -6.81 26.81 -54.42
C ALA A 1125 -6.30 27.06 -55.85
N LEU A 1126 -7.20 27.43 -56.77
CA LEU A 1126 -6.84 27.79 -58.15
C LEU A 1126 -6.02 29.07 -58.23
N LEU A 1127 -6.06 29.95 -57.23
CA LEU A 1127 -5.32 31.22 -57.25
C LEU A 1127 -3.80 31.00 -57.33
N SER A 1128 -3.28 29.98 -56.63
CA SER A 1128 -1.85 29.64 -56.68
C SER A 1128 -1.49 28.98 -58.01
N ALA A 1129 -2.27 27.98 -58.45
CA ALA A 1129 -2.05 27.29 -59.71
C ALA A 1129 -2.18 28.22 -60.93
N ALA A 1130 -3.15 29.14 -60.92
CA ALA A 1130 -3.34 30.14 -61.98
C ALA A 1130 -2.17 31.11 -62.07
N ARG A 1131 -1.62 31.52 -60.91
CA ARG A 1131 -0.40 32.34 -60.84
C ARG A 1131 0.79 31.61 -61.45
N ASP A 1132 0.99 30.33 -61.10
CA ASP A 1132 2.13 29.53 -61.55
C ASP A 1132 2.02 29.20 -63.05
N LEU A 1133 0.80 29.15 -63.59
CA LEU A 1133 0.48 28.97 -65.01
C LEU A 1133 0.42 30.27 -65.82
N GLY A 1134 0.48 31.43 -65.18
CA GLY A 1134 0.38 32.75 -65.85
C GLY A 1134 -0.97 33.01 -66.54
N ILE A 1135 -2.07 32.44 -66.02
CA ILE A 1135 -3.43 32.58 -66.56
C ILE A 1135 -4.38 33.15 -65.51
N GLY A 1136 -5.50 33.73 -65.93
CA GLY A 1136 -6.53 34.21 -65.00
C GLY A 1136 -7.14 33.04 -64.20
N PRO A 1137 -7.43 33.20 -62.89
CA PRO A 1137 -8.08 32.16 -62.10
C PRO A 1137 -9.43 31.71 -62.66
N ALA A 1138 -10.21 32.64 -63.22
CA ALA A 1138 -11.47 32.33 -63.91
C ALA A 1138 -11.25 31.50 -65.19
N ASP A 1139 -10.19 31.80 -65.96
CA ASP A 1139 -9.83 31.05 -67.15
C ASP A 1139 -9.35 29.63 -66.80
N LEU A 1140 -8.58 29.47 -65.71
CA LEU A 1140 -8.17 28.17 -65.20
C LEU A 1140 -9.39 27.36 -64.73
N ALA A 1141 -10.31 27.99 -64.00
CA ALA A 1141 -11.54 27.35 -63.54
C ALA A 1141 -12.39 26.85 -64.72
N ALA A 1142 -12.60 27.68 -65.75
CA ALA A 1142 -13.33 27.30 -66.95
C ALA A 1142 -12.66 26.13 -67.71
N ARG A 1143 -11.32 26.13 -67.79
CA ARG A 1143 -10.55 25.03 -68.41
C ARG A 1143 -10.66 23.71 -67.66
N LEU A 1144 -10.61 23.75 -66.33
CA LEU A 1144 -10.78 22.55 -65.50
C LEU A 1144 -12.18 21.95 -65.65
N ASN A 1145 -13.23 22.79 -65.58
CA ASN A 1145 -14.61 22.35 -65.83
C ASN A 1145 -14.77 21.70 -67.20
N ALA A 1146 -14.18 22.29 -68.25
CA ALA A 1146 -14.22 21.75 -69.61
C ALA A 1146 -13.53 20.38 -69.75
N GLN A 1147 -12.59 20.04 -68.87
CA GLN A 1147 -11.91 18.74 -68.81
C GLN A 1147 -12.63 17.72 -67.90
N GLY A 1148 -13.81 18.07 -67.37
CA GLY A 1148 -14.56 17.23 -66.45
C GLY A 1148 -14.08 17.30 -65.01
N LEU A 1149 -13.27 18.31 -64.65
CA LEU A 1149 -12.86 18.61 -63.28
C LEU A 1149 -13.71 19.81 -62.78
N PRO A 1150 -14.85 19.57 -62.10
CA PRO A 1150 -15.72 20.65 -61.63
C PRO A 1150 -14.97 21.63 -60.72
N THR A 1151 -15.32 22.92 -60.70
CA THR A 1151 -14.76 23.95 -59.76
C THR A 1151 -15.84 24.63 -58.93
N SER A 1152 -15.51 25.11 -57.71
CA SER A 1152 -16.50 25.62 -56.75
C SER A 1152 -17.23 26.89 -57.23
N CYS A 1153 -16.53 27.72 -58.01
CA CYS A 1153 -17.11 28.79 -58.81
C CYS A 1153 -16.24 29.05 -60.05
N VAL A 1154 -16.72 29.90 -60.96
CA VAL A 1154 -15.99 30.33 -62.17
C VAL A 1154 -15.41 31.75 -61.99
N GLU A 1155 -16.02 32.58 -61.13
CA GLU A 1155 -15.57 33.93 -60.79
C GLU A 1155 -16.02 34.29 -59.35
N LEU A 1156 -15.29 35.16 -58.65
CA LEU A 1156 -15.62 35.61 -57.29
C LEU A 1156 -16.81 36.59 -57.28
N PRO A 1157 -17.67 36.59 -56.24
CA PRO A 1157 -18.71 37.59 -56.05
C PRO A 1157 -18.15 39.02 -55.96
N PHE A 1158 -18.93 40.00 -56.43
CA PHE A 1158 -18.51 41.41 -56.48
C PHE A 1158 -18.16 42.00 -55.10
N ASP A 1159 -18.78 41.51 -54.03
CA ASP A 1159 -18.55 41.95 -52.64
C ASP A 1159 -17.47 41.12 -51.91
N LEU A 1160 -16.79 40.20 -52.59
CA LEU A 1160 -15.69 39.40 -52.05
C LEU A 1160 -14.37 39.70 -52.81
N PRO A 1161 -13.59 40.71 -52.37
CA PRO A 1161 -12.30 41.03 -52.98
C PRO A 1161 -11.33 39.86 -52.90
N GLN A 1162 -10.45 39.73 -53.91
CA GLN A 1162 -9.45 38.65 -53.98
C GLN A 1162 -8.56 38.56 -52.71
N HIS A 1163 -8.19 39.69 -52.09
CA HIS A 1163 -7.40 39.69 -50.86
C HIS A 1163 -8.18 39.12 -49.64
N THR A 1164 -9.48 39.40 -49.55
CA THR A 1164 -10.37 38.84 -48.53
C THR A 1164 -10.61 37.35 -48.78
N ALA A 1165 -10.79 36.95 -50.04
CA ALA A 1165 -10.87 35.55 -50.44
C ALA A 1165 -9.62 34.75 -50.07
N SER A 1166 -8.42 35.29 -50.35
CA SER A 1166 -7.15 34.66 -49.95
C SER A 1166 -6.98 34.61 -48.43
N ARG A 1167 -7.44 35.63 -47.69
CA ARG A 1167 -7.38 35.64 -46.21
C ARG A 1167 -8.34 34.61 -45.60
N LEU A 1168 -9.59 34.56 -46.07
CA LEU A 1168 -10.59 33.56 -45.65
C LEU A 1168 -10.10 32.14 -45.96
N TRP A 1169 -9.51 31.91 -47.13
CA TRP A 1169 -8.89 30.64 -47.48
C TRP A 1169 -7.72 30.28 -46.55
N GLY A 1170 -6.84 31.24 -46.24
CA GLY A 1170 -5.75 31.03 -45.30
C GLY A 1170 -6.23 30.71 -43.88
N MET A 1171 -7.36 31.27 -43.45
CA MET A 1171 -8.00 30.94 -42.17
C MET A 1171 -8.68 29.56 -42.19
N ALA A 1172 -9.17 29.12 -43.36
CA ALA A 1172 -9.93 27.89 -43.55
C ALA A 1172 -9.09 26.66 -43.95
N ALA A 1173 -7.84 26.86 -44.37
CA ALA A 1173 -6.97 25.79 -44.90
C ALA A 1173 -6.49 24.75 -43.85
N HIS A 1174 -6.81 24.98 -42.57
CA HIS A 1174 -6.34 24.18 -41.43
C HIS A 1174 -7.46 23.92 -40.40
N THR A 1175 -8.71 23.87 -40.83
CA THR A 1175 -9.88 23.80 -39.94
C THR A 1175 -10.86 22.70 -40.28
N VAL A 1176 -11.38 22.11 -39.21
CA VAL A 1176 -12.26 20.95 -39.23
C VAL A 1176 -13.59 21.27 -39.91
N ARG A 1177 -14.11 20.31 -40.71
CA ARG A 1177 -15.41 20.42 -41.39
C ARG A 1177 -16.54 20.75 -40.42
N HIS A 1178 -17.54 21.47 -40.91
CA HIS A 1178 -18.76 21.83 -40.18
C HIS A 1178 -18.53 22.63 -38.89
N SER A 1179 -17.33 23.14 -38.64
CA SER A 1179 -17.05 24.00 -37.49
C SER A 1179 -17.37 25.47 -37.80
N PRO A 1180 -18.20 26.15 -36.98
CA PRO A 1180 -18.45 27.58 -37.11
C PRO A 1180 -17.30 28.45 -36.56
N HIS A 1181 -16.19 27.85 -36.10
CA HIS A 1181 -15.04 28.57 -35.55
C HIS A 1181 -14.44 29.57 -36.54
N VAL A 1182 -14.15 29.15 -37.78
CA VAL A 1182 -13.63 30.05 -38.82
C VAL A 1182 -14.62 31.15 -39.20
N PRO A 1183 -15.91 30.84 -39.48
CA PRO A 1183 -16.92 31.89 -39.66
C PRO A 1183 -16.98 32.90 -38.51
N LEU A 1184 -16.89 32.45 -37.26
CA LEU A 1184 -16.94 33.31 -36.07
C LEU A 1184 -15.69 34.18 -35.92
N MET A 1185 -14.51 33.58 -36.08
CA MET A 1185 -13.23 34.29 -36.05
C MET A 1185 -13.17 35.35 -37.15
N ALA A 1186 -13.56 35.00 -38.37
CA ALA A 1186 -13.59 35.91 -39.51
C ALA A 1186 -14.69 36.99 -39.37
N ALA A 1187 -15.83 36.70 -38.75
CA ALA A 1187 -16.86 37.70 -38.45
C ALA A 1187 -16.34 38.80 -37.51
N VAL A 1188 -15.64 38.42 -36.43
CA VAL A 1188 -15.04 39.36 -35.48
C VAL A 1188 -13.86 40.13 -36.12
N GLU A 1189 -13.00 39.44 -36.85
CA GLU A 1189 -11.79 40.03 -37.45
C GLU A 1189 -12.12 40.98 -38.62
N LEU A 1190 -13.01 40.55 -39.52
CA LEU A 1190 -13.44 41.33 -40.68
C LEU A 1190 -14.56 42.33 -40.35
N LYS A 1191 -15.08 42.30 -39.11
CA LYS A 1191 -16.25 43.09 -38.64
C LYS A 1191 -17.45 42.94 -39.58
N ALA A 1192 -17.71 41.70 -40.01
CA ALA A 1192 -18.78 41.36 -40.94
C ALA A 1192 -19.82 40.46 -40.25
N PRO A 1193 -21.10 40.49 -40.67
CA PRO A 1193 -22.12 39.62 -40.10
C PRO A 1193 -21.77 38.14 -40.29
N LEU A 1194 -21.89 37.34 -39.23
CA LEU A 1194 -21.57 35.91 -39.22
C LEU A 1194 -22.21 35.11 -40.38
N PRO A 1195 -23.50 35.30 -40.73
CA PRO A 1195 -24.09 34.62 -41.89
C PRO A 1195 -23.43 34.96 -43.23
N ARG A 1196 -22.95 36.20 -43.39
CA ARG A 1196 -22.31 36.66 -44.64
C ARG A 1196 -20.93 36.04 -44.83
N VAL A 1197 -20.17 35.90 -43.75
CA VAL A 1197 -18.86 35.24 -43.77
C VAL A 1197 -19.00 33.75 -44.14
N ALA A 1198 -20.00 33.06 -43.58
CA ALA A 1198 -20.27 31.67 -43.93
C ALA A 1198 -20.68 31.48 -45.40
N GLU A 1199 -21.40 32.45 -45.99
CA GLU A 1199 -21.72 32.46 -47.42
C GLU A 1199 -20.46 32.64 -48.29
N TRP A 1200 -19.57 33.57 -47.94
CA TRP A 1200 -18.30 33.74 -48.65
C TRP A 1200 -17.44 32.48 -48.62
N LEU A 1201 -17.35 31.79 -47.47
CA LEU A 1201 -16.64 30.52 -47.34
C LEU A 1201 -17.22 29.43 -48.25
N ARG A 1202 -18.56 29.31 -48.33
CA ARG A 1202 -19.23 28.37 -49.26
C ARG A 1202 -18.88 28.64 -50.72
N VAL A 1203 -18.87 29.91 -51.14
CA VAL A 1203 -18.52 30.28 -52.51
C VAL A 1203 -17.05 29.94 -52.85
N LEU A 1204 -16.16 30.02 -51.87
CA LEU A 1204 -14.75 29.65 -52.03
C LEU A 1204 -14.49 28.14 -52.06
N GLY A 1205 -15.54 27.32 -51.93
CA GLY A 1205 -15.43 25.86 -51.90
C GLY A 1205 -15.09 25.31 -50.52
N HIS A 1206 -15.41 26.03 -49.44
CA HIS A 1206 -15.36 25.51 -48.08
C HIS A 1206 -16.76 25.10 -47.62
N ASP A 1207 -16.89 23.92 -47.02
CA ASP A 1207 -18.17 23.44 -46.49
C ASP A 1207 -18.50 24.11 -45.14
N ALA A 1208 -18.93 25.38 -45.20
CA ALA A 1208 -19.35 26.17 -44.04
C ALA A 1208 -20.88 26.06 -43.85
N PRO A 1209 -21.37 25.46 -42.74
CA PRO A 1209 -22.79 25.34 -42.45
C PRO A 1209 -23.44 26.69 -42.18
N ASP A 1210 -24.78 26.77 -42.18
CA ASP A 1210 -25.49 27.97 -41.72
C ASP A 1210 -25.26 28.15 -40.21
N PRO A 1211 -24.50 29.18 -39.79
CA PRO A 1211 -24.14 29.34 -38.39
C PRO A 1211 -25.37 29.63 -37.52
N VAL A 1212 -26.42 30.29 -38.04
CA VAL A 1212 -27.61 30.63 -37.25
C VAL A 1212 -28.43 29.39 -36.94
N ALA A 1213 -28.63 28.52 -37.93
CA ALA A 1213 -29.32 27.23 -37.75
C ALA A 1213 -28.55 26.35 -36.75
N LEU A 1214 -27.24 26.20 -36.96
CA LEU A 1214 -26.36 25.37 -36.13
C LEU A 1214 -26.32 25.86 -34.67
N ILE A 1215 -26.30 27.18 -34.45
CA ILE A 1215 -26.40 27.76 -33.11
C ILE A 1215 -27.73 27.41 -32.44
N ARG A 1216 -28.86 27.59 -33.13
CA ARG A 1216 -30.18 27.29 -32.56
C ARG A 1216 -30.34 25.81 -32.24
N GLU A 1217 -29.82 24.93 -33.07
CA GLU A 1217 -29.82 23.48 -32.85
C GLU A 1217 -28.94 23.06 -31.66
N ALA A 1218 -27.90 23.83 -31.35
CA ALA A 1218 -27.00 23.54 -30.23
C ALA A 1218 -27.49 24.02 -28.87
N ILE A 1219 -28.35 25.04 -28.81
CA ILE A 1219 -28.86 25.62 -27.54
C ILE A 1219 -29.35 24.54 -26.56
N PRO A 1220 -30.16 23.52 -26.96
CA PRO A 1220 -30.65 22.49 -26.05
C PRO A 1220 -29.56 21.62 -25.43
N PHE A 1221 -28.35 21.57 -26.02
CA PHE A 1221 -27.23 20.73 -25.60
C PHE A 1221 -26.14 21.51 -24.86
N VAL A 1222 -26.30 22.81 -24.65
CA VAL A 1222 -25.39 23.63 -23.84
C VAL A 1222 -25.45 23.13 -22.39
N PRO A 1223 -24.31 22.80 -21.75
CA PRO A 1223 -24.27 22.50 -20.32
C PRO A 1223 -24.77 23.66 -19.46
N LEU A 1224 -25.86 23.40 -18.72
CA LEU A 1224 -26.47 24.33 -17.78
C LEU A 1224 -26.27 23.80 -16.36
N ALA A 1225 -26.11 24.70 -15.40
CA ALA A 1225 -26.18 24.32 -13.99
C ALA A 1225 -27.64 23.97 -13.66
N GLU A 1226 -27.88 22.91 -12.90
CA GLU A 1226 -29.21 22.65 -12.34
C GLU A 1226 -29.63 23.84 -11.48
N GLY A 1227 -30.81 24.39 -11.77
CA GLY A 1227 -31.42 25.51 -11.06
C GLY A 1227 -32.62 25.06 -10.24
#